data_AF-A0A7L0CKI2-F1
#
_entry.id   AF-A0A7L0CKI2-F1
#
_cell.length_a   1.000
_cell.length_b   1.000
_cell.length_c   1.000
_cell.angle_alpha   90.00
_cell.angle_beta   90.00
_cell.angle_gamma   90.00
#
_symmetry.space_group_name_H-M   'P 1'
#
loop_
_entity.id
_entity.type
_entity.pdbx_description
1 polymer ?
#
loop_
_entity_poly.entity_id
_entity_poly.type
_entity_poly.pdbx_seq_one_letter_code
_entity_poly.pdbx_strand_id
1 'polypeptide(L)'
;MNEPYYEATQDFYMSDLEKPPQQERNVWPCTGRSISSSGVSFSCPWVFLFTSLLCLLGSLLGHPQCLDYRPPFQPRSGLEFCSAYENFSCCDRERDNSIATKYWDIMDYVDPLGHKLCGTYIKDILCQECSPYAAHLYDAENPRTPLRNLPGLCLDYCSEFHFNCPSALSLLMSDKHTQGCCETNRTCFCHLLHLHDEDYCFPNVLKNTALNRNLGSVVEDSGGCLQLCLTEVANGLRNPVLMVHAKDHTHRMFVAEQLGVIWVYLPDGSRLEEPFLDIKSIVLATPWLGDERGFLGMAFHPQHKYNRKFYIYYSYMDKNRVEKIRISELKVLASDVNKADPRTERNLLELEEPAANHNGGQLLFGVDGYMYLFTGDGGKAGDPFGKFGNAQNKSALLGKVLRIDVDGQSPDGKPYRIPPDNPFVSDPTARPEVYAYGVRNMWRCAVDRGDPATKKGRGRIFCGDVGQNRFEEIDIVVKGGNYGWRAKEGFECYDTKLCHNSSLDDILPIFAYGRKVGKSVTGGYVYRGCESPNLNGLYIFGDFMNGRLMALQEEEKANKWKQQDICIGSRKACAFPGMISSYSKFIISFAEDEAGELYFMSTSYPSAYAPHGSLYKFIDPARRAPPGKCKYKPVPVKTKSKRIPFVPRAKTVLELLNEPATTKARKKSSTPTVAVPAVSSKKAKKTPSTKIKASRAKPAPSGKKRQKFKTEAKHHRLKQTEEVTHTSRTTPAPPVPKKKSSHLTRTKNFLPRKVALAEEKLEKKRSKMR
;
A
#
# COMPACT_ATOMS: atom_id res chain seq x y z
N MET A 1 -45.53 27.03 -0.17
CA MET A 1 -44.07 26.97 -0.39
C MET A 1 -43.52 26.13 0.75
N ASN A 2 -43.30 24.82 0.65
CA ASN A 2 -43.12 23.94 -0.54
C ASN A 2 -41.94 24.45 -1.38
N GLU A 3 -40.82 23.75 -1.57
CA GLU A 3 -40.55 22.30 -1.52
C GLU A 3 -39.27 21.94 -0.72
N PRO A 4 -38.95 20.64 -0.48
CA PRO A 4 -37.80 20.22 0.34
C PRO A 4 -36.52 19.98 -0.48
N TYR A 5 -35.35 20.13 0.16
CA TYR A 5 -34.07 19.68 -0.38
C TYR A 5 -33.88 18.17 -0.16
N TYR A 6 -33.64 17.45 -1.25
CA TYR A 6 -32.99 16.13 -1.30
C TYR A 6 -31.72 16.26 -2.18
N GLU A 7 -30.98 15.16 -2.34
CA GLU A 7 -29.81 15.02 -3.22
C GLU A 7 -28.54 15.80 -2.81
N ALA A 8 -27.50 15.05 -2.43
CA ALA A 8 -26.14 15.56 -2.17
C ALA A 8 -25.04 14.58 -2.63
N THR A 9 -25.39 13.63 -3.50
CA THR A 9 -24.50 12.59 -4.04
C THR A 9 -24.66 12.39 -5.56
N GLN A 10 -25.46 13.24 -6.23
CA GLN A 10 -25.89 13.02 -7.62
C GLN A 10 -25.36 14.08 -8.61
N ASP A 11 -25.16 15.33 -8.17
CA ASP A 11 -24.63 16.41 -9.01
C ASP A 11 -23.11 16.54 -8.92
N PHE A 12 -22.36 15.94 -9.87
CA PHE A 12 -21.11 16.53 -10.41
C PHE A 12 -20.53 15.88 -11.70
N TYR A 13 -21.34 15.36 -12.63
CA TYR A 13 -20.83 14.87 -13.93
C TYR A 13 -21.74 15.16 -15.14
N MET A 14 -21.61 16.35 -15.75
CA MET A 14 -21.99 16.60 -17.15
C MET A 14 -21.12 17.67 -17.82
N SER A 15 -20.03 17.25 -18.46
CA SER A 15 -19.38 17.98 -19.56
C SER A 15 -18.43 17.05 -20.34
N ASP A 16 -18.47 17.15 -21.67
CA ASP A 16 -17.44 16.72 -22.63
C ASP A 16 -17.03 15.23 -22.69
N LEU A 17 -17.82 14.42 -23.42
CA LEU A 17 -17.31 13.25 -24.17
C LEU A 17 -18.05 13.12 -25.53
N GLU A 18 -17.30 13.24 -26.63
CA GLU A 18 -17.81 12.97 -27.99
C GLU A 18 -17.82 11.47 -28.32
N LYS A 19 -18.69 11.06 -29.26
CA LYS A 19 -18.85 9.65 -29.66
C LYS A 19 -17.83 9.24 -30.74
N PRO A 20 -17.21 8.05 -30.66
CA PRO A 20 -16.53 7.44 -31.79
C PRO A 20 -17.55 6.78 -32.76
N PRO A 21 -17.34 6.85 -34.09
CA PRO A 21 -18.15 6.12 -35.06
C PRO A 21 -17.69 4.65 -35.21
N GLN A 22 -18.62 3.77 -35.57
CA GLN A 22 -18.32 2.42 -36.05
C GLN A 22 -18.00 2.45 -37.56
N GLN A 23 -17.15 1.54 -38.03
CA GLN A 23 -17.23 1.08 -39.42
C GLN A 23 -16.74 -0.38 -39.53
N GLU A 24 -17.40 -1.16 -40.39
CA GLU A 24 -17.13 -2.58 -40.59
C GLU A 24 -16.22 -2.87 -41.80
N ARG A 25 -15.84 -4.15 -41.95
CA ARG A 25 -15.56 -4.86 -43.22
C ARG A 25 -14.46 -4.29 -44.13
N ASN A 26 -13.37 -5.04 -44.26
CA ASN A 26 -13.28 -6.00 -45.39
C ASN A 26 -12.16 -7.04 -45.21
N VAL A 27 -12.05 -7.95 -46.18
CA VAL A 27 -11.54 -9.32 -46.03
C VAL A 27 -10.82 -9.76 -47.33
N TRP A 28 -9.82 -10.65 -47.20
CA TRP A 28 -9.20 -11.48 -48.28
C TRP A 28 -8.03 -10.87 -49.13
N PRO A 29 -7.16 -11.71 -49.78
CA PRO A 29 -5.74 -11.73 -49.39
C PRO A 29 -4.73 -11.90 -50.58
N CYS A 30 -3.69 -12.73 -50.39
CA CYS A 30 -2.79 -13.39 -51.37
C CYS A 30 -1.39 -12.78 -51.66
N THR A 31 -0.40 -13.70 -51.69
CA THR A 31 0.83 -13.80 -52.52
C THR A 31 1.50 -12.52 -53.09
N GLY A 32 2.82 -12.30 -53.02
CA GLY A 32 3.95 -13.16 -52.61
C GLY A 32 4.79 -13.66 -53.79
N ARG A 33 6.04 -13.19 -53.92
CA ARG A 33 7.13 -13.82 -54.72
C ARG A 33 8.51 -13.23 -54.37
N SER A 34 9.55 -14.03 -54.58
CA SER A 34 10.97 -13.64 -54.55
C SER A 34 11.49 -13.33 -55.96
N ILE A 35 12.62 -12.62 -56.05
CA ILE A 35 13.65 -12.73 -57.11
C ILE A 35 14.93 -12.02 -56.61
N SER A 36 16.08 -12.28 -57.25
CA SER A 36 17.41 -12.16 -56.62
C SER A 36 18.41 -11.22 -57.33
N SER A 37 19.44 -10.85 -56.56
CA SER A 37 20.86 -10.75 -56.98
C SER A 37 21.30 -9.86 -58.17
N SER A 38 22.07 -8.82 -57.86
CA SER A 38 23.28 -8.42 -58.62
C SER A 38 24.25 -7.63 -57.73
N GLY A 39 25.56 -7.67 -58.03
CA GLY A 39 26.57 -6.79 -57.42
C GLY A 39 26.57 -5.38 -58.04
N VAL A 40 27.61 -4.54 -57.90
CA VAL A 40 29.02 -4.78 -57.49
C VAL A 40 29.60 -3.50 -56.84
N SER A 41 30.81 -3.61 -56.26
CA SER A 41 31.82 -2.54 -56.04
C SER A 41 31.65 -1.51 -54.90
N PHE A 42 32.45 -1.76 -53.86
CA PHE A 42 33.14 -0.82 -52.95
C PHE A 42 33.17 0.67 -53.32
N SER A 43 32.83 1.50 -52.33
CA SER A 43 33.69 2.63 -51.92
C SER A 43 33.52 2.87 -50.41
N CYS A 44 34.63 3.15 -49.71
CA CYS A 44 34.66 3.28 -48.25
C CYS A 44 35.16 4.69 -47.86
N PRO A 45 34.45 5.38 -46.97
CA PRO A 45 35.14 5.96 -45.81
C PRO A 45 34.37 5.72 -44.51
N TRP A 46 34.62 4.57 -43.87
CA TRP A 46 34.13 4.27 -42.51
C TRP A 46 35.13 4.75 -41.44
N VAL A 47 35.07 6.05 -41.14
CA VAL A 47 35.61 6.63 -39.88
C VAL A 47 34.60 7.68 -39.38
N PHE A 48 34.51 7.88 -38.06
CA PHE A 48 33.67 8.90 -37.40
C PHE A 48 32.13 8.71 -37.38
N LEU A 49 31.61 7.46 -37.32
CA LEU A 49 30.18 7.25 -37.02
C LEU A 49 29.86 6.09 -36.04
N PHE A 50 30.85 5.55 -35.33
CA PHE A 50 30.66 4.45 -34.37
C PHE A 50 30.74 4.84 -32.88
N THR A 51 30.92 6.12 -32.55
CA THR A 51 31.05 6.62 -31.17
C THR A 51 29.76 7.15 -30.54
N SER A 52 28.67 7.30 -31.31
CA SER A 52 27.42 7.91 -30.82
C SER A 52 26.32 6.91 -30.41
N LEU A 53 26.53 5.59 -30.57
CA LEU A 53 25.48 4.57 -30.33
C LEU A 53 25.65 3.79 -29.00
N LEU A 54 26.72 4.04 -28.25
CA LEU A 54 27.00 3.40 -26.96
C LEU A 54 26.39 4.15 -25.75
N CYS A 55 26.10 5.45 -25.88
CA CYS A 55 25.62 6.30 -24.77
C CYS A 55 24.11 6.20 -24.47
N LEU A 56 23.44 5.13 -24.89
CA LEU A 56 22.02 4.86 -24.59
C LEU A 56 21.77 3.49 -23.93
N LEU A 57 22.82 2.77 -23.54
CA LEU A 57 22.72 1.83 -22.43
C LEU A 57 22.52 2.64 -21.14
N GLY A 58 21.28 2.70 -20.66
CA GLY A 58 20.95 3.44 -19.44
C GLY A 58 21.66 2.83 -18.23
N SER A 59 22.39 3.66 -17.47
CA SER A 59 23.13 3.24 -16.28
C SER A 59 22.24 2.42 -15.34
N LEU A 60 22.58 1.14 -15.16
CA LEU A 60 22.04 0.30 -14.11
C LEU A 60 22.64 0.78 -12.79
N LEU A 61 21.95 1.75 -12.16
CA LEU A 61 22.31 2.26 -10.84
C LEU A 61 22.36 1.10 -9.84
N GLY A 62 23.52 0.87 -9.23
CA GLY A 62 23.71 -0.18 -8.23
C GLY A 62 22.77 -0.02 -7.05
N HIS A 63 21.80 -0.92 -6.90
CA HIS A 63 20.93 -0.91 -5.72
C HIS A 63 21.49 -1.87 -4.67
N PRO A 64 21.37 -1.59 -3.35
CA PRO A 64 21.91 -2.46 -2.31
C PRO A 64 21.34 -3.88 -2.43
N GLN A 65 22.17 -4.84 -2.79
CA GLN A 65 21.78 -6.22 -3.08
C GLN A 65 22.94 -7.20 -2.85
N CYS A 66 22.60 -8.40 -2.39
CA CYS A 66 23.50 -9.50 -2.07
C CYS A 66 23.66 -10.50 -3.22
N LEU A 67 24.72 -11.32 -3.20
CA LEU A 67 25.02 -12.34 -4.23
C LEU A 67 23.93 -13.41 -4.40
N ASP A 68 23.12 -13.64 -3.37
CA ASP A 68 21.94 -14.52 -3.38
C ASP A 68 20.63 -13.77 -3.73
N TYR A 69 20.79 -12.59 -4.34
CA TYR A 69 19.78 -11.62 -4.76
C TYR A 69 18.91 -11.04 -3.63
N ARG A 70 19.24 -11.31 -2.36
CA ARG A 70 18.56 -10.70 -1.20
C ARG A 70 18.87 -9.20 -1.10
N PRO A 71 17.98 -8.38 -0.50
CA PRO A 71 18.40 -7.11 0.06
C PRO A 71 19.33 -7.37 1.26
N PRO A 72 20.36 -6.53 1.47
CA PRO A 72 21.12 -6.49 2.72
C PRO A 72 20.24 -6.16 3.92
N PHE A 73 20.73 -6.51 5.11
CA PHE A 73 20.01 -6.46 6.37
C PHE A 73 20.95 -6.10 7.54
N GLN A 74 20.38 -5.62 8.64
CA GLN A 74 21.13 -5.49 9.89
C GLN A 74 21.32 -6.88 10.53
N PRO A 75 22.57 -7.34 10.78
CA PRO A 75 22.82 -8.59 11.47
C PRO A 75 22.17 -8.65 12.87
N ARG A 76 21.61 -9.80 13.24
CA ARG A 76 21.01 -10.03 14.59
C ARG A 76 22.05 -10.17 15.71
N SER A 77 23.31 -10.28 15.34
CA SER A 77 24.49 -10.38 16.20
C SER A 77 25.64 -9.80 15.38
N GLY A 78 26.59 -9.13 16.03
CA GLY A 78 27.73 -8.53 15.34
C GLY A 78 28.52 -9.56 14.51
N LEU A 79 29.18 -9.07 13.46
CA LEU A 79 30.09 -9.87 12.66
C LEU A 79 31.47 -9.79 13.33
N GLU A 80 32.05 -10.94 13.67
CA GLU A 80 33.32 -11.02 14.40
C GLU A 80 34.51 -10.92 13.43
N PHE A 81 34.36 -11.45 12.21
CA PHE A 81 35.40 -11.38 11.19
C PHE A 81 35.23 -10.15 10.29
N CYS A 82 34.15 -10.04 9.53
CA CYS A 82 33.84 -8.93 8.63
C CYS A 82 33.17 -7.75 9.34
N SER A 83 33.72 -7.33 10.49
CA SER A 83 33.14 -6.32 11.39
C SER A 83 32.88 -4.95 10.75
N ALA A 84 33.56 -4.59 9.66
CA ALA A 84 33.26 -3.39 8.86
C ALA A 84 31.78 -3.31 8.39
N TYR A 85 31.08 -4.44 8.36
CA TYR A 85 29.68 -4.55 7.94
C TYR A 85 28.71 -4.85 9.11
N GLU A 86 29.15 -4.77 10.38
CA GLU A 86 28.34 -5.14 11.55
C GLU A 86 26.97 -4.44 11.64
N ASN A 87 26.86 -3.23 11.08
CA ASN A 87 25.65 -2.41 11.14
C ASN A 87 24.63 -2.76 10.04
N PHE A 88 25.12 -3.14 8.85
CA PHE A 88 24.27 -3.49 7.70
C PHE A 88 25.10 -4.26 6.66
N SER A 89 24.64 -5.45 6.26
CA SER A 89 25.44 -6.37 5.44
C SER A 89 24.60 -7.38 4.65
N CYS A 90 25.28 -8.17 3.83
CA CYS A 90 24.75 -9.40 3.23
C CYS A 90 25.06 -10.68 4.03
N CYS A 91 25.72 -10.57 5.18
CA CYS A 91 26.16 -11.68 6.02
C CYS A 91 25.36 -11.79 7.32
N ASP A 92 25.12 -13.03 7.73
CA ASP A 92 24.90 -13.38 9.14
C ASP A 92 26.13 -14.11 9.66
N ARG A 93 26.14 -14.46 10.95
CA ARG A 93 27.28 -15.11 11.60
C ARG A 93 27.66 -16.46 10.96
N GLU A 94 26.75 -17.14 10.28
CA GLU A 94 27.08 -18.38 9.57
C GLU A 94 27.89 -18.10 8.31
N ARG A 95 27.57 -17.02 7.56
CA ARG A 95 28.40 -16.60 6.43
C ARG A 95 29.70 -15.93 6.86
N ASP A 96 29.69 -15.12 7.92
CA ASP A 96 30.89 -14.49 8.48
C ASP A 96 31.92 -15.55 8.93
N ASN A 97 31.48 -16.57 9.66
CA ASN A 97 32.33 -17.71 10.03
C ASN A 97 32.83 -18.48 8.80
N SER A 98 31.99 -18.71 7.79
CA SER A 98 32.40 -19.37 6.54
C SER A 98 33.46 -18.56 5.75
N ILE A 99 33.43 -17.23 5.84
CA ILE A 99 34.43 -16.35 5.25
C ILE A 99 35.72 -16.36 6.09
N ALA A 100 35.61 -16.38 7.42
CA ALA A 100 36.75 -16.53 8.32
C ALA A 100 37.49 -17.86 8.11
N THR A 101 36.77 -18.98 7.92
CA THR A 101 37.39 -20.27 7.57
C THR A 101 38.15 -20.17 6.24
N LYS A 102 37.48 -19.71 5.17
CA LYS A 102 38.10 -19.52 3.83
C LYS A 102 39.32 -18.60 3.87
N TYR A 103 39.35 -17.60 4.77
CA TYR A 103 40.53 -16.77 5.00
C TYR A 103 41.69 -17.59 5.58
N TRP A 104 41.49 -18.31 6.69
CA TRP A 104 42.56 -19.11 7.30
C TRP A 104 43.04 -20.23 6.37
N ASP A 105 42.12 -20.90 5.66
CA ASP A 105 42.43 -21.91 4.63
C ASP A 105 43.37 -21.36 3.53
N ILE A 106 43.29 -20.07 3.21
CA ILE A 106 44.20 -19.39 2.26
C ILE A 106 45.51 -19.01 2.96
N MET A 107 45.46 -18.45 4.17
CA MET A 107 46.65 -18.00 4.89
C MET A 107 47.63 -19.13 5.21
N ASP A 108 47.16 -20.37 5.41
CA ASP A 108 48.02 -21.54 5.65
C ASP A 108 48.98 -21.86 4.47
N TYR A 109 48.71 -21.34 3.27
CA TYR A 109 49.60 -21.45 2.10
C TYR A 109 50.45 -20.19 1.84
N VAL A 110 50.29 -19.13 2.65
CA VAL A 110 51.04 -17.87 2.54
C VAL A 110 52.19 -17.89 3.56
N ASP A 111 53.36 -17.38 3.18
CA ASP A 111 54.53 -17.33 4.06
C ASP A 111 54.40 -16.23 5.16
N PRO A 112 55.19 -16.26 6.25
CA PRO A 112 55.06 -15.31 7.36
C PRO A 112 55.31 -13.82 7.01
N LEU A 113 56.03 -13.51 5.93
CA LEU A 113 56.14 -12.13 5.42
C LEU A 113 54.89 -11.76 4.62
N GLY A 114 54.43 -12.67 3.75
CA GLY A 114 53.14 -12.57 3.07
C GLY A 114 51.95 -12.42 4.01
N HIS A 115 51.95 -13.07 5.20
CA HIS A 115 50.92 -12.87 6.23
C HIS A 115 50.79 -11.40 6.63
N LYS A 116 51.92 -10.74 6.87
CA LYS A 116 51.98 -9.33 7.30
C LYS A 116 51.62 -8.35 6.17
N LEU A 117 51.93 -8.70 4.92
CA LEU A 117 51.65 -7.85 3.76
C LEU A 117 50.21 -8.03 3.24
N CYS A 118 49.66 -9.23 3.32
CA CYS A 118 48.48 -9.64 2.54
C CYS A 118 47.25 -10.02 3.37
N GLY A 119 47.40 -10.31 4.66
CA GLY A 119 46.26 -10.68 5.51
C GLY A 119 45.11 -9.65 5.46
N THR A 120 45.42 -8.35 5.49
CA THR A 120 44.42 -7.28 5.36
C THR A 120 43.73 -7.30 3.99
N TYR A 121 44.49 -7.30 2.88
CA TYR A 121 43.91 -7.29 1.53
C TYR A 121 43.05 -8.55 1.25
N ILE A 122 43.53 -9.74 1.63
CA ILE A 122 42.79 -11.01 1.46
C ILE A 122 41.51 -10.96 2.28
N LYS A 123 41.57 -10.50 3.53
CA LYS A 123 40.39 -10.32 4.39
C LYS A 123 39.39 -9.33 3.79
N ASP A 124 39.83 -8.15 3.38
CA ASP A 124 38.99 -7.10 2.78
C ASP A 124 38.26 -7.61 1.54
N ILE A 125 38.99 -8.29 0.64
CA ILE A 125 38.45 -8.88 -0.59
C ILE A 125 37.36 -9.93 -0.28
N LEU A 126 37.66 -10.87 0.62
CA LEU A 126 36.70 -11.92 1.00
C LEU A 126 35.46 -11.34 1.70
N CYS A 127 35.64 -10.31 2.53
CA CYS A 127 34.54 -9.62 3.20
C CYS A 127 33.65 -8.80 2.24
N GLN A 128 34.00 -8.62 0.95
CA GLN A 128 33.08 -8.02 -0.02
C GLN A 128 31.85 -8.89 -0.29
N GLU A 129 31.88 -10.19 0.02
CA GLU A 129 30.67 -11.02 0.04
C GLU A 129 29.62 -10.51 1.07
N CYS A 130 30.07 -9.82 2.12
CA CYS A 130 29.20 -9.18 3.13
C CYS A 130 28.78 -7.75 2.76
N SER A 131 29.31 -7.17 1.69
CA SER A 131 28.99 -5.79 1.29
C SER A 131 27.50 -5.62 0.97
N PRO A 132 26.84 -4.54 1.42
CA PRO A 132 25.50 -4.16 0.96
C PRO A 132 25.36 -4.05 -0.57
N TYR A 133 26.48 -3.92 -1.29
CA TYR A 133 26.53 -3.82 -2.76
C TYR A 133 27.18 -5.05 -3.41
N ALA A 134 27.24 -6.20 -2.71
CA ALA A 134 27.92 -7.40 -3.20
C ALA A 134 27.44 -7.83 -4.61
N ALA A 135 26.15 -7.74 -4.93
CA ALA A 135 25.65 -8.05 -6.26
C ALA A 135 26.29 -7.16 -7.34
N HIS A 136 26.39 -5.85 -7.11
CA HIS A 136 27.03 -4.93 -8.06
C HIS A 136 28.55 -5.15 -8.12
N LEU A 137 29.21 -5.34 -6.96
CA LEU A 137 30.64 -5.64 -6.86
C LEU A 137 31.07 -6.90 -7.64
N TYR A 138 30.18 -7.87 -7.83
CA TYR A 138 30.48 -9.14 -8.52
C TYR A 138 29.68 -9.33 -9.84
N ASP A 139 29.12 -8.26 -10.42
CA ASP A 139 28.25 -8.21 -11.62
C ASP A 139 26.98 -9.10 -11.57
N ALA A 140 26.59 -9.55 -10.37
CA ALA A 140 25.48 -10.46 -10.10
C ALA A 140 24.13 -9.74 -9.88
N GLU A 141 23.89 -8.57 -10.48
CA GLU A 141 22.58 -7.89 -10.42
C GLU A 141 21.49 -8.60 -11.24
N ASN A 142 21.89 -9.44 -12.19
CA ASN A 142 21.02 -10.14 -13.12
C ASN A 142 21.30 -11.64 -13.09
N PRO A 143 20.29 -12.52 -12.87
CA PRO A 143 20.45 -13.98 -12.82
C PRO A 143 20.86 -14.64 -14.15
N ARG A 144 21.19 -13.85 -15.18
CA ARG A 144 21.78 -14.29 -16.45
C ARG A 144 23.26 -13.91 -16.61
N THR A 145 23.81 -13.07 -15.74
CA THR A 145 25.23 -12.70 -15.77
C THR A 145 26.05 -13.72 -14.98
N PRO A 146 27.19 -14.22 -15.51
CA PRO A 146 28.12 -15.02 -14.73
C PRO A 146 28.69 -14.23 -13.54
N LEU A 147 28.69 -14.82 -12.35
CA LEU A 147 29.27 -14.25 -11.15
C LEU A 147 30.80 -14.10 -11.32
N ARG A 148 31.37 -12.94 -10.99
CA ARG A 148 32.83 -12.75 -10.94
C ARG A 148 33.47 -13.63 -9.86
N ASN A 149 34.73 -14.05 -10.04
CA ASN A 149 35.49 -14.73 -8.98
C ASN A 149 35.95 -13.77 -7.85
N LEU A 150 36.04 -12.47 -8.16
CA LEU A 150 36.56 -11.43 -7.28
C LEU A 150 35.67 -10.17 -7.37
N PRO A 151 35.61 -9.36 -6.30
CA PRO A 151 34.87 -8.09 -6.30
C PRO A 151 35.54 -7.04 -7.18
N GLY A 152 34.76 -6.04 -7.61
CA GLY A 152 35.23 -4.84 -8.27
C GLY A 152 36.07 -3.97 -7.33
N LEU A 153 37.32 -3.73 -7.71
CA LEU A 153 38.29 -2.96 -6.92
C LEU A 153 38.58 -1.62 -7.59
N CYS A 154 38.79 -0.58 -6.78
CA CYS A 154 39.26 0.71 -7.28
C CYS A 154 40.70 0.58 -7.83
N LEU A 155 41.03 1.37 -8.85
CA LEU A 155 42.28 1.22 -9.61
C LEU A 155 43.55 1.37 -8.74
N ASP A 156 43.48 2.23 -7.72
CA ASP A 156 44.50 2.44 -6.70
C ASP A 156 44.67 1.22 -5.80
N TYR A 157 43.62 0.79 -5.11
CA TYR A 157 43.63 -0.34 -4.18
C TYR A 157 44.00 -1.66 -4.89
N CYS A 158 43.49 -1.86 -6.11
CA CYS A 158 43.86 -2.97 -6.96
C CYS A 158 45.36 -2.95 -7.33
N SER A 159 45.89 -1.77 -7.65
CA SER A 159 47.31 -1.60 -8.02
C SER A 159 48.24 -1.88 -6.84
N GLU A 160 47.86 -1.49 -5.63
CA GLU A 160 48.58 -1.83 -4.39
C GLU A 160 48.49 -3.33 -4.08
N PHE A 161 47.28 -3.92 -4.18
CA PHE A 161 47.09 -5.34 -3.87
C PHE A 161 47.93 -6.24 -4.79
N HIS A 162 47.92 -6.02 -6.10
CA HIS A 162 48.78 -6.78 -7.03
C HIS A 162 50.28 -6.51 -6.77
N PHE A 163 50.67 -5.31 -6.34
CA PHE A 163 52.07 -5.00 -6.07
C PHE A 163 52.58 -5.69 -4.80
N ASN A 164 51.79 -5.66 -3.73
CA ASN A 164 52.16 -6.21 -2.42
C ASN A 164 51.93 -7.74 -2.32
N CYS A 165 50.97 -8.28 -3.06
CA CYS A 165 50.43 -9.63 -2.86
C CYS A 165 50.22 -10.48 -4.13
N PRO A 166 51.13 -10.49 -5.11
CA PRO A 166 50.94 -11.24 -6.37
C PRO A 166 50.81 -12.76 -6.14
N SER A 167 51.48 -13.32 -5.12
CA SER A 167 51.39 -14.74 -4.76
C SER A 167 49.97 -15.17 -4.33
N ALA A 168 49.25 -14.29 -3.64
CA ALA A 168 47.89 -14.58 -3.14
C ALA A 168 46.83 -14.66 -4.25
N LEU A 169 47.10 -14.10 -5.44
CA LEU A 169 46.18 -14.16 -6.58
C LEU A 169 45.88 -15.61 -7.00
N SER A 170 46.91 -16.46 -6.97
CA SER A 170 46.83 -17.89 -7.29
C SER A 170 45.91 -18.70 -6.35
N LEU A 171 45.69 -18.22 -5.13
CA LEU A 171 44.85 -18.84 -4.10
C LEU A 171 43.42 -18.30 -4.09
N LEU A 172 43.21 -17.09 -4.63
CA LEU A 172 41.92 -16.42 -4.71
C LEU A 172 41.18 -16.67 -6.04
N MET A 173 41.90 -16.97 -7.12
CA MET A 173 41.34 -17.20 -8.45
C MET A 173 41.27 -18.71 -8.80
N SER A 174 40.05 -19.23 -8.94
CA SER A 174 39.82 -20.65 -9.26
C SER A 174 39.92 -21.00 -10.77
N ASP A 175 40.06 -20.01 -11.64
CA ASP A 175 40.14 -20.21 -13.10
C ASP A 175 41.57 -20.08 -13.63
N LYS A 176 42.11 -21.19 -14.13
CA LYS A 176 43.44 -21.27 -14.74
C LYS A 176 43.58 -20.47 -16.04
N HIS A 177 42.47 -20.13 -16.70
CA HIS A 177 42.51 -19.49 -18.02
C HIS A 177 42.71 -17.96 -17.95
N THR A 178 42.22 -17.32 -16.89
CA THR A 178 42.51 -15.90 -16.55
C THR A 178 43.81 -15.74 -15.75
N GLN A 179 44.19 -16.75 -14.96
CA GLN A 179 45.35 -16.74 -14.07
C GLN A 179 46.66 -16.28 -14.76
N GLY A 180 47.06 -16.92 -15.87
CA GLY A 180 48.37 -16.74 -16.49
C GLY A 180 48.68 -15.37 -17.12
N CYS A 181 47.72 -14.44 -17.19
CA CYS A 181 47.97 -13.06 -17.61
C CYS A 181 47.89 -12.08 -16.41
N CYS A 182 46.95 -12.33 -15.50
CA CYS A 182 46.65 -11.43 -14.39
C CYS A 182 47.62 -11.55 -13.19
N GLU A 183 48.38 -12.65 -13.05
CA GLU A 183 49.41 -12.77 -12.00
C GLU A 183 50.66 -11.91 -12.26
N THR A 184 50.95 -11.60 -13.53
CA THR A 184 52.17 -10.86 -13.93
C THR A 184 51.91 -9.45 -14.46
N ASN A 185 50.66 -9.13 -14.85
CA ASN A 185 50.33 -7.84 -15.46
C ASN A 185 49.24 -7.10 -14.67
N ARG A 186 49.69 -6.18 -13.81
CA ARG A 186 48.84 -5.29 -12.99
C ARG A 186 47.75 -4.57 -13.78
N THR A 187 48.05 -4.11 -15.00
CA THR A 187 47.07 -3.42 -15.85
C THR A 187 46.00 -4.38 -16.37
N CYS A 188 46.36 -5.63 -16.65
CA CYS A 188 45.38 -6.66 -17.02
C CYS A 188 44.50 -7.04 -15.83
N PHE A 189 45.09 -7.27 -14.66
CA PHE A 189 44.36 -7.58 -13.42
C PHE A 189 43.38 -6.47 -13.02
N CYS A 190 43.82 -5.20 -13.00
CA CYS A 190 42.93 -4.11 -12.60
C CYS A 190 41.90 -3.73 -13.68
N HIS A 191 42.12 -4.07 -14.95
CA HIS A 191 41.06 -4.02 -15.95
C HIS A 191 40.04 -5.14 -15.73
N LEU A 192 40.47 -6.35 -15.37
CA LEU A 192 39.58 -7.47 -15.01
C LEU A 192 38.73 -7.19 -13.76
N LEU A 193 39.20 -6.35 -12.84
CA LEU A 193 38.48 -5.95 -11.61
C LEU A 193 37.86 -4.54 -11.65
N HIS A 194 37.89 -3.85 -12.80
CA HIS A 194 37.24 -2.55 -12.95
C HIS A 194 35.70 -2.68 -12.95
N LEU A 195 35.02 -1.66 -12.42
CA LEU A 195 33.58 -1.45 -12.56
C LEU A 195 33.35 -0.17 -13.37
N HIS A 196 32.35 -0.17 -14.25
CA HIS A 196 31.98 1.01 -15.03
C HIS A 196 31.37 2.15 -14.18
N ASP A 197 31.00 1.86 -12.93
CA ASP A 197 30.53 2.85 -11.96
C ASP A 197 31.53 2.90 -10.79
N GLU A 198 32.42 3.89 -10.81
CA GLU A 198 33.53 4.02 -9.84
C GLU A 198 33.04 4.39 -8.43
N ASP A 199 31.79 4.84 -8.26
CA ASP A 199 31.20 5.07 -6.93
C ASP A 199 31.02 3.76 -6.13
N TYR A 200 30.98 2.61 -6.80
CA TYR A 200 30.74 1.28 -6.22
C TYR A 200 32.00 0.41 -6.09
N CYS A 201 33.19 0.87 -6.52
CA CYS A 201 34.42 0.10 -6.36
C CYS A 201 34.87 0.04 -4.90
N PHE A 202 35.44 -1.08 -4.46
CA PHE A 202 36.05 -1.19 -3.14
C PHE A 202 37.46 -0.57 -3.12
N PRO A 203 37.83 0.29 -2.15
CA PRO A 203 37.12 0.61 -0.90
C PRO A 203 36.23 1.88 -0.93
N ASN A 204 36.12 2.58 -2.06
CA ASN A 204 35.38 3.85 -2.13
C ASN A 204 33.89 3.70 -1.83
N VAL A 205 33.28 2.56 -2.18
CA VAL A 205 31.89 2.21 -1.85
C VAL A 205 31.59 2.25 -0.34
N LEU A 206 32.56 2.01 0.54
CA LEU A 206 32.38 2.15 2.00
C LEU A 206 32.41 3.60 2.48
N LYS A 207 33.09 4.47 1.74
CA LYS A 207 33.29 5.89 2.06
C LYS A 207 32.23 6.77 1.41
N ASN A 208 31.55 6.28 0.37
CA ASN A 208 30.52 7.01 -0.36
C ASN A 208 29.29 7.26 0.52
N THR A 209 29.17 8.49 1.04
CA THR A 209 28.07 8.87 1.92
C THR A 209 26.73 9.02 1.19
N ALA A 210 26.72 9.22 -0.12
CA ALA A 210 25.47 9.28 -0.89
C ALA A 210 24.83 7.89 -1.01
N LEU A 211 25.64 6.86 -1.24
CA LEU A 211 25.18 5.47 -1.28
C LEU A 211 24.71 4.96 0.09
N ASN A 212 25.55 5.11 1.13
CA ASN A 212 25.33 4.41 2.41
C ASN A 212 24.31 5.07 3.35
N ARG A 213 23.92 6.34 3.14
CA ARG A 213 23.17 7.15 4.12
C ARG A 213 21.80 6.59 4.53
N ASN A 214 21.09 5.93 3.62
CA ASN A 214 19.71 5.46 3.82
C ASN A 214 19.58 3.91 3.74
N LEU A 215 20.67 3.18 3.95
CA LEU A 215 20.66 1.72 3.96
C LEU A 215 19.63 1.16 4.98
N GLY A 216 18.85 0.16 4.56
CA GLY A 216 17.76 -0.41 5.38
C GLY A 216 16.48 0.44 5.48
N SER A 217 16.41 1.56 4.74
CA SER A 217 15.20 2.36 4.58
C SER A 217 14.65 2.21 3.16
N VAL A 218 13.33 2.44 3.00
CA VAL A 218 12.71 2.61 1.68
C VAL A 218 13.29 3.87 1.03
N VAL A 219 13.49 3.85 -0.29
CA VAL A 219 13.96 5.04 -1.03
C VAL A 219 12.88 6.13 -1.02
N GLU A 220 13.18 7.29 -0.46
CA GLU A 220 12.38 8.51 -0.61
C GLU A 220 12.83 9.29 -1.86
N ASP A 221 11.90 9.95 -2.55
CA ASP A 221 12.25 10.95 -3.57
C ASP A 221 12.59 12.33 -2.98
N SER A 222 12.91 13.30 -3.84
CA SER A 222 13.20 14.69 -3.43
C SER A 222 12.04 15.43 -2.76
N GLY A 223 10.83 14.86 -2.75
CA GLY A 223 9.67 15.36 -2.00
C GLY A 223 9.44 14.65 -0.65
N GLY A 224 10.26 13.65 -0.30
CA GLY A 224 10.05 12.79 0.87
C GLY A 224 9.00 11.68 0.67
N CYS A 225 8.65 11.38 -0.59
CA CYS A 225 7.64 10.38 -0.93
C CYS A 225 8.28 8.98 -1.09
N LEU A 226 7.76 7.99 -0.36
CA LEU A 226 8.26 6.61 -0.37
C LEU A 226 8.05 5.99 -1.76
N GLN A 227 9.13 5.70 -2.48
CA GLN A 227 9.10 5.11 -3.81
C GLN A 227 8.82 3.62 -3.73
N LEU A 228 7.65 3.16 -4.18
CA LEU A 228 7.34 1.74 -4.34
C LEU A 228 7.05 1.40 -5.80
N CYS A 229 7.42 0.20 -6.23
CA CYS A 229 7.05 -0.35 -7.53
C CYS A 229 5.92 -1.36 -7.38
N LEU A 230 5.24 -1.68 -8.47
CA LEU A 230 4.11 -2.61 -8.48
C LEU A 230 4.33 -3.76 -9.46
N THR A 231 3.63 -4.86 -9.22
CA THR A 231 3.42 -5.92 -10.21
C THR A 231 1.92 -6.24 -10.27
N GLU A 232 1.33 -6.22 -11.46
CA GLU A 232 -0.04 -6.70 -11.67
C GLU A 232 -0.06 -8.24 -11.54
N VAL A 233 -0.99 -8.78 -10.74
CA VAL A 233 -1.11 -10.23 -10.48
C VAL A 233 -2.49 -10.80 -10.82
N ALA A 234 -3.49 -9.93 -11.03
CA ALA A 234 -4.77 -10.28 -11.64
C ALA A 234 -5.35 -9.05 -12.35
N ASN A 235 -6.15 -9.26 -13.41
CA ASN A 235 -6.84 -8.20 -14.14
C ASN A 235 -8.18 -8.69 -14.73
N GLY A 236 -9.03 -7.76 -15.16
CA GLY A 236 -10.34 -8.04 -15.75
C GLY A 236 -11.43 -8.42 -14.73
N LEU A 237 -11.23 -8.10 -13.45
CA LEU A 237 -12.14 -8.41 -12.35
C LEU A 237 -13.27 -7.36 -12.25
N ARG A 238 -14.47 -7.79 -11.84
CA ARG A 238 -15.63 -6.94 -11.58
C ARG A 238 -15.61 -6.41 -10.16
N ASN A 239 -15.20 -5.16 -10.03
CA ASN A 239 -14.97 -4.44 -8.77
C ASN A 239 -14.44 -5.37 -7.63
N PRO A 240 -13.18 -5.81 -7.70
CA PRO A 240 -12.61 -6.76 -6.75
C PRO A 240 -12.55 -6.13 -5.35
N VAL A 241 -13.42 -6.59 -4.47
CA VAL A 241 -13.60 -6.07 -3.11
C VAL A 241 -12.65 -6.69 -2.10
N LEU A 242 -12.19 -7.92 -2.33
CA LEU A 242 -11.49 -8.71 -1.32
C LEU A 242 -10.49 -9.67 -1.95
N MET A 243 -9.35 -9.84 -1.27
CA MET A 243 -8.48 -11.00 -1.40
C MET A 243 -8.17 -11.54 0.00
N VAL A 244 -8.25 -12.85 0.18
CA VAL A 244 -7.82 -13.55 1.41
C VAL A 244 -7.03 -14.82 1.10
N HIS A 245 -6.18 -15.25 2.03
CA HIS A 245 -5.51 -16.55 1.99
C HIS A 245 -6.17 -17.55 2.95
N ALA A 246 -6.08 -18.85 2.65
CA ALA A 246 -6.69 -19.90 3.49
C ALA A 246 -5.86 -20.33 4.71
N LYS A 247 -4.57 -19.91 4.79
CA LYS A 247 -3.67 -20.22 5.92
C LYS A 247 -3.45 -21.73 6.14
N ASP A 248 -3.44 -22.49 5.04
CA ASP A 248 -3.30 -23.94 4.97
C ASP A 248 -1.96 -24.39 4.35
N HIS A 249 -1.04 -23.44 4.18
CA HIS A 249 0.25 -23.52 3.49
C HIS A 249 0.16 -23.77 1.99
N THR A 250 -1.00 -23.58 1.38
CA THR A 250 -1.17 -23.70 -0.08
C THR A 250 -0.84 -22.41 -0.83
N HIS A 251 -0.70 -21.27 -0.14
CA HIS A 251 -0.49 -19.94 -0.75
C HIS A 251 -1.53 -19.58 -1.84
N ARG A 252 -2.72 -20.19 -1.78
CA ARG A 252 -3.87 -19.83 -2.64
C ARG A 252 -4.47 -18.51 -2.19
N MET A 253 -4.79 -17.68 -3.17
CA MET A 253 -5.50 -16.41 -2.98
C MET A 253 -6.95 -16.56 -3.44
N PHE A 254 -7.90 -16.17 -2.59
CA PHE A 254 -9.33 -16.21 -2.85
C PHE A 254 -9.79 -14.77 -3.08
N VAL A 255 -10.07 -14.43 -4.34
CA VAL A 255 -10.33 -13.05 -4.78
C VAL A 255 -11.81 -12.90 -5.12
N ALA A 256 -12.52 -12.01 -4.41
CA ALA A 256 -13.95 -11.83 -4.58
C ALA A 256 -14.30 -10.58 -5.40
N GLU A 257 -15.16 -10.78 -6.41
CA GLU A 257 -15.86 -9.73 -7.15
C GLU A 257 -17.11 -9.28 -6.37
N GLN A 258 -17.42 -7.98 -6.36
CA GLN A 258 -18.55 -7.41 -5.60
C GLN A 258 -19.91 -8.08 -5.86
N LEU A 259 -20.10 -8.68 -7.04
CA LEU A 259 -21.31 -9.42 -7.39
C LEU A 259 -21.49 -10.73 -6.60
N GLY A 260 -20.51 -11.18 -5.81
CA GLY A 260 -20.58 -12.47 -5.11
C GLY A 260 -20.00 -13.64 -5.91
N VAL A 261 -18.88 -13.42 -6.59
CA VAL A 261 -18.09 -14.50 -7.22
C VAL A 261 -16.71 -14.53 -6.58
N ILE A 262 -16.28 -15.69 -6.09
CA ILE A 262 -14.97 -15.86 -5.47
C ILE A 262 -14.10 -16.74 -6.39
N TRP A 263 -13.00 -16.18 -6.88
CA TRP A 263 -12.04 -16.86 -7.74
C TRP A 263 -10.86 -17.41 -6.94
N VAL A 264 -10.35 -18.59 -7.34
CA VAL A 264 -9.11 -19.15 -6.78
C VAL A 264 -7.95 -18.83 -7.71
N TYR A 265 -6.92 -18.19 -7.17
CA TYR A 265 -5.61 -18.02 -7.78
C TYR A 265 -4.59 -18.91 -7.07
N LEU A 266 -3.68 -19.50 -7.84
CA LEU A 266 -2.66 -20.43 -7.38
C LEU A 266 -1.28 -19.72 -7.26
N PRO A 267 -0.30 -20.32 -6.56
CA PRO A 267 1.05 -19.75 -6.43
C PRO A 267 1.85 -19.64 -7.75
N ASP A 268 1.40 -20.32 -8.82
CA ASP A 268 1.95 -20.18 -10.18
C ASP A 268 1.34 -18.98 -10.95
N GLY A 269 0.52 -18.17 -10.28
CA GLY A 269 -0.21 -17.03 -10.84
C GLY A 269 -1.48 -17.42 -11.61
N SER A 270 -1.69 -18.70 -11.93
CA SER A 270 -2.87 -19.12 -12.70
C SER A 270 -4.16 -19.05 -11.87
N ARG A 271 -5.26 -18.68 -12.53
CA ARG A 271 -6.61 -18.72 -11.97
C ARG A 271 -7.28 -20.03 -12.33
N LEU A 272 -8.15 -20.54 -11.47
CA LEU A 272 -9.08 -21.59 -11.88
C LEU A 272 -10.19 -21.03 -12.80
N GLU A 273 -10.64 -21.86 -13.73
CA GLU A 273 -11.69 -21.53 -14.70
C GLU A 273 -13.07 -21.48 -14.05
N GLU A 274 -13.32 -22.35 -13.07
CA GLU A 274 -14.51 -22.31 -12.23
C GLU A 274 -14.25 -21.55 -10.92
N PRO A 275 -15.24 -20.81 -10.39
CA PRO A 275 -15.11 -20.12 -9.09
C PRO A 275 -15.21 -21.09 -7.90
N PHE A 276 -14.68 -20.65 -6.75
CA PHE A 276 -14.82 -21.27 -5.43
C PHE A 276 -16.25 -21.21 -4.93
N LEU A 277 -16.87 -20.04 -5.03
CA LEU A 277 -18.25 -19.75 -4.66
C LEU A 277 -18.85 -18.80 -5.70
N ASP A 278 -20.11 -19.02 -6.04
CA ASP A 278 -20.90 -18.15 -6.90
C ASP A 278 -22.30 -17.99 -6.28
N ILE A 279 -22.61 -16.77 -5.85
CA ILE A 279 -23.87 -16.39 -5.20
C ILE A 279 -24.49 -15.13 -5.81
N LYS A 280 -24.18 -14.84 -7.08
CA LYS A 280 -24.72 -13.69 -7.85
C LYS A 280 -26.25 -13.57 -7.87
N SER A 281 -26.97 -14.66 -7.60
CA SER A 281 -28.43 -14.70 -7.58
C SER A 281 -29.07 -14.25 -6.26
N ILE A 282 -28.30 -14.12 -5.18
CA ILE A 282 -28.78 -13.67 -3.86
C ILE A 282 -28.11 -12.40 -3.36
N VAL A 283 -26.92 -12.05 -3.88
CA VAL A 283 -26.21 -10.82 -3.54
C VAL A 283 -26.91 -9.61 -4.16
N LEU A 284 -27.25 -8.62 -3.33
CA LEU A 284 -27.77 -7.34 -3.75
C LEU A 284 -26.60 -6.41 -4.12
N ALA A 285 -26.39 -6.20 -5.42
CA ALA A 285 -25.47 -5.21 -5.96
C ALA A 285 -26.11 -4.58 -7.20
N THR A 286 -25.74 -3.34 -7.54
CA THR A 286 -26.34 -2.58 -8.64
C THR A 286 -25.27 -1.99 -9.57
N PRO A 287 -25.61 -1.54 -10.80
CA PRO A 287 -24.62 -1.00 -11.73
C PRO A 287 -24.18 0.44 -11.39
N TRP A 288 -24.75 1.06 -10.35
CA TRP A 288 -24.44 2.45 -9.97
C TRP A 288 -22.97 2.61 -9.55
N LEU A 289 -22.43 3.80 -9.79
CA LEU A 289 -21.04 4.12 -9.43
C LEU A 289 -20.92 4.32 -7.92
N GLY A 290 -20.04 3.56 -7.28
CA GLY A 290 -19.83 3.63 -5.83
C GLY A 290 -20.97 3.04 -4.99
N ASP A 291 -21.79 2.15 -5.54
CA ASP A 291 -22.73 1.34 -4.75
C ASP A 291 -21.94 0.53 -3.69
N GLU A 292 -22.25 0.73 -2.41
CA GLU A 292 -21.54 0.08 -1.29
C GLU A 292 -22.03 -1.35 -1.03
N ARG A 293 -23.16 -1.76 -1.62
CA ARG A 293 -23.79 -3.06 -1.41
C ARG A 293 -23.16 -4.15 -2.29
N GLY A 294 -23.19 -5.38 -1.79
CA GLY A 294 -22.78 -6.55 -2.55
C GLY A 294 -22.21 -7.65 -1.68
N PHE A 295 -21.29 -8.42 -2.23
CA PHE A 295 -20.35 -9.21 -1.43
C PHE A 295 -19.28 -8.27 -0.88
N LEU A 296 -18.99 -8.33 0.42
CA LEU A 296 -18.13 -7.34 1.09
C LEU A 296 -17.00 -7.99 1.91
N GLY A 297 -17.21 -9.19 2.46
CA GLY A 297 -16.24 -9.83 3.36
C GLY A 297 -16.22 -11.35 3.29
N MET A 298 -15.07 -11.91 3.62
CA MET A 298 -14.85 -13.35 3.83
C MET A 298 -13.76 -13.54 4.87
N ALA A 299 -13.89 -14.57 5.71
CA ALA A 299 -12.80 -15.02 6.58
C ALA A 299 -12.76 -16.56 6.63
N PHE A 300 -11.60 -17.17 6.42
CA PHE A 300 -11.40 -18.58 6.75
C PHE A 300 -11.27 -18.74 8.27
N HIS A 301 -11.80 -19.82 8.81
CA HIS A 301 -11.63 -20.15 10.22
C HIS A 301 -10.14 -20.36 10.55
N PRO A 302 -9.65 -19.99 11.74
CA PRO A 302 -8.28 -20.32 12.18
C PRO A 302 -7.96 -21.83 12.22
N GLN A 303 -8.97 -22.69 12.02
CA GLN A 303 -8.88 -24.15 11.95
C GLN A 303 -9.47 -24.72 10.64
N HIS A 304 -9.61 -23.90 9.58
CA HIS A 304 -10.16 -24.26 8.26
C HIS A 304 -9.62 -25.60 7.74
N LYS A 305 -8.31 -25.85 7.90
CA LYS A 305 -7.62 -27.08 7.51
C LYS A 305 -8.25 -28.37 8.08
N TYR A 306 -8.96 -28.27 9.21
CA TYR A 306 -9.62 -29.38 9.89
C TYR A 306 -11.14 -29.29 9.82
N ASN A 307 -11.73 -28.14 10.20
CA ASN A 307 -13.19 -27.97 10.29
C ASN A 307 -13.85 -27.57 8.96
N ARG A 308 -13.04 -27.22 7.93
CA ARG A 308 -13.44 -26.72 6.61
C ARG A 308 -14.31 -25.46 6.63
N LYS A 309 -14.47 -24.79 7.77
CA LYS A 309 -15.34 -23.62 7.91
C LYS A 309 -14.72 -22.35 7.30
N PHE A 310 -15.56 -21.55 6.66
CA PHE A 310 -15.30 -20.15 6.33
C PHE A 310 -16.58 -19.34 6.51
N TYR A 311 -16.44 -18.02 6.51
CA TYR A 311 -17.53 -17.07 6.75
C TYR A 311 -17.58 -16.05 5.64
N ILE A 312 -18.78 -15.55 5.32
CA ILE A 312 -19.02 -14.50 4.31
C ILE A 312 -19.92 -13.39 4.87
N TYR A 313 -19.75 -12.17 4.35
CA TYR A 313 -20.55 -10.98 4.66
C TYR A 313 -21.07 -10.40 3.33
N TYR A 314 -22.39 -10.30 3.18
CA TYR A 314 -23.00 -9.78 1.96
C TYR A 314 -24.34 -9.09 2.19
N SER A 315 -24.62 -8.08 1.36
CA SER A 315 -25.92 -7.44 1.20
C SER A 315 -26.87 -8.35 0.42
N TYR A 316 -28.13 -8.45 0.85
CA TYR A 316 -29.20 -9.10 0.13
C TYR A 316 -30.53 -8.38 0.34
N MET A 317 -31.53 -8.72 -0.48
CA MET A 317 -32.91 -8.24 -0.34
C MET A 317 -33.76 -9.39 0.22
N ASP A 318 -34.50 -9.16 1.30
CA ASP A 318 -35.35 -10.20 1.89
C ASP A 318 -36.74 -10.34 1.21
N LYS A 319 -37.53 -11.32 1.66
CA LYS A 319 -38.87 -11.61 1.11
C LYS A 319 -39.86 -10.45 1.28
N ASN A 320 -39.65 -9.59 2.27
CA ASN A 320 -40.46 -8.41 2.56
C ASN A 320 -39.94 -7.15 1.84
N ARG A 321 -38.88 -7.30 1.03
CA ARG A 321 -38.15 -6.22 0.36
C ARG A 321 -37.44 -5.26 1.33
N VAL A 322 -36.94 -5.79 2.45
CA VAL A 322 -36.02 -5.08 3.34
C VAL A 322 -34.58 -5.38 2.90
N GLU A 323 -33.77 -4.33 2.75
CA GLU A 323 -32.33 -4.47 2.50
C GLU A 323 -31.63 -4.90 3.80
N LYS A 324 -30.81 -5.94 3.71
CA LYS A 324 -30.17 -6.58 4.86
C LYS A 324 -28.74 -6.96 4.57
N ILE A 325 -27.89 -6.87 5.59
CA ILE A 325 -26.64 -7.63 5.64
C ILE A 325 -26.94 -9.02 6.19
N ARG A 326 -26.33 -10.05 5.60
CA ARG A 326 -26.19 -11.39 6.21
C ARG A 326 -24.72 -11.71 6.43
N ILE A 327 -24.43 -12.32 7.58
CA ILE A 327 -23.19 -13.03 7.85
C ILE A 327 -23.49 -14.52 8.00
N SER A 328 -22.83 -15.35 7.19
CA SER A 328 -23.08 -16.81 7.12
C SER A 328 -21.80 -17.62 7.32
N GLU A 329 -21.92 -18.77 7.98
CA GLU A 329 -20.94 -19.86 7.96
C GLU A 329 -21.20 -20.77 6.76
N LEU A 330 -20.14 -21.18 6.06
CA LEU A 330 -20.15 -22.20 5.01
C LEU A 330 -18.98 -23.16 5.20
N LYS A 331 -18.98 -24.30 4.49
CA LYS A 331 -17.87 -25.25 4.46
C LYS A 331 -17.28 -25.42 3.07
N VAL A 332 -15.96 -25.59 3.01
CA VAL A 332 -15.22 -26.05 1.83
C VAL A 332 -15.69 -27.48 1.50
N LEU A 333 -15.97 -27.74 0.23
CA LEU A 333 -16.49 -29.01 -0.28
C LEU A 333 -15.50 -30.15 0.00
N ALA A 334 -15.97 -31.24 0.59
CA ALA A 334 -15.10 -32.35 1.01
C ALA A 334 -14.34 -33.01 -0.15
N SER A 335 -14.90 -32.97 -1.36
CA SER A 335 -14.34 -33.60 -2.56
C SER A 335 -13.48 -32.67 -3.43
N ASP A 336 -13.47 -31.35 -3.18
CA ASP A 336 -12.57 -30.39 -3.85
C ASP A 336 -12.30 -29.18 -2.94
N VAL A 337 -11.04 -29.03 -2.51
CA VAL A 337 -10.61 -27.93 -1.63
C VAL A 337 -10.67 -26.55 -2.29
N ASN A 338 -10.94 -26.48 -3.59
CA ASN A 338 -11.11 -25.25 -4.37
C ASN A 338 -12.59 -24.89 -4.60
N LYS A 339 -13.51 -25.52 -3.87
CA LYS A 339 -14.96 -25.26 -3.91
C LYS A 339 -15.55 -25.06 -2.53
N ALA A 340 -16.54 -24.19 -2.43
CA ALA A 340 -17.51 -24.17 -1.34
C ALA A 340 -18.59 -25.25 -1.55
N ASP A 341 -19.30 -25.62 -0.48
CA ASP A 341 -20.56 -26.35 -0.57
C ASP A 341 -21.72 -25.44 -0.11
N PRO A 342 -22.43 -24.76 -1.04
CA PRO A 342 -23.50 -23.82 -0.69
C PRO A 342 -24.63 -24.43 0.16
N ARG A 343 -24.82 -25.75 0.10
CA ARG A 343 -25.82 -26.49 0.91
C ARG A 343 -25.47 -26.53 2.40
N THR A 344 -24.28 -26.04 2.76
CA THR A 344 -23.81 -25.92 4.15
C THR A 344 -23.95 -24.50 4.72
N GLU A 345 -24.60 -23.58 4.00
CA GLU A 345 -24.83 -22.22 4.50
C GLU A 345 -25.67 -22.23 5.79
N ARG A 346 -25.07 -21.73 6.87
CA ARG A 346 -25.68 -21.52 8.18
C ARG A 346 -25.58 -20.04 8.49
N ASN A 347 -26.70 -19.33 8.31
CA ASN A 347 -26.84 -17.93 8.73
C ASN A 347 -26.41 -17.79 10.20
N LEU A 348 -25.52 -16.84 10.49
CA LEU A 348 -25.13 -16.48 11.85
C LEU A 348 -25.90 -15.26 12.34
N LEU A 349 -25.98 -14.22 11.53
CA LEU A 349 -26.52 -12.91 11.89
C LEU A 349 -27.07 -12.20 10.65
N GLU A 350 -28.26 -11.61 10.79
CA GLU A 350 -28.83 -10.66 9.83
C GLU A 350 -29.00 -9.29 10.50
N LEU A 351 -28.74 -8.22 9.76
CA LEU A 351 -28.94 -6.83 10.18
C LEU A 351 -29.79 -6.11 9.14
N GLU A 352 -30.74 -5.28 9.59
CA GLU A 352 -31.56 -4.43 8.72
C GLU A 352 -30.82 -3.14 8.39
N GLU A 353 -30.63 -2.86 7.10
CA GLU A 353 -29.92 -1.69 6.60
C GLU A 353 -30.94 -0.58 6.27
N PRO A 354 -31.02 0.51 7.06
CA PRO A 354 -32.02 1.56 6.86
C PRO A 354 -31.68 2.51 5.69
N ALA A 355 -30.58 2.28 4.97
CA ALA A 355 -30.21 2.90 3.71
C ALA A 355 -29.29 1.99 2.88
N ALA A 356 -29.12 2.33 1.61
CA ALA A 356 -28.31 1.58 0.64
C ALA A 356 -26.78 1.78 0.76
N ASN A 357 -26.30 2.28 1.90
CA ASN A 357 -24.92 2.77 2.04
C ASN A 357 -24.45 2.76 3.52
N HIS A 358 -23.14 2.88 3.77
CA HIS A 358 -22.45 2.57 5.03
C HIS A 358 -22.66 1.13 5.51
N ASN A 359 -22.42 0.16 4.64
CA ASN A 359 -22.71 -1.25 4.93
C ASN A 359 -21.54 -2.01 5.60
N GLY A 360 -20.40 -1.36 5.87
CA GLY A 360 -19.21 -1.97 6.48
C GLY A 360 -18.69 -3.17 5.68
N GLY A 361 -18.40 -4.28 6.36
CA GLY A 361 -18.22 -5.58 5.69
C GLY A 361 -16.88 -6.27 5.85
N GLN A 362 -15.97 -5.78 6.70
CA GLN A 362 -14.83 -6.60 7.12
C GLN A 362 -15.30 -7.78 8.00
N LEU A 363 -14.74 -8.96 7.72
CA LEU A 363 -14.68 -10.09 8.66
C LEU A 363 -13.21 -10.42 8.91
N LEU A 364 -12.83 -10.67 10.16
CA LEU A 364 -11.49 -11.18 10.50
C LEU A 364 -11.53 -12.01 11.78
N PHE A 365 -10.46 -12.76 12.05
CA PHE A 365 -10.26 -13.43 13.33
C PHE A 365 -9.15 -12.73 14.12
N GLY A 366 -9.43 -12.43 15.38
CA GLY A 366 -8.44 -11.89 16.31
C GLY A 366 -7.37 -12.94 16.67
N VAL A 367 -6.30 -12.48 17.32
CA VAL A 367 -5.27 -13.39 17.88
C VAL A 367 -5.75 -14.19 19.09
N ASP A 368 -6.92 -13.82 19.63
CA ASP A 368 -7.70 -14.53 20.65
C ASP A 368 -8.55 -15.67 20.08
N GLY A 369 -8.74 -15.74 18.76
CA GLY A 369 -9.49 -16.78 18.07
C GLY A 369 -10.97 -16.47 17.83
N TYR A 370 -11.48 -15.34 18.29
CA TYR A 370 -12.87 -14.93 18.04
C TYR A 370 -13.01 -14.21 16.69
N MET A 371 -14.22 -14.23 16.12
CA MET A 371 -14.53 -13.54 14.87
C MET A 371 -15.00 -12.11 15.17
N TYR A 372 -14.37 -11.14 14.50
CA TYR A 372 -14.75 -9.74 14.53
C TYR A 372 -15.52 -9.37 13.25
N LEU A 373 -16.55 -8.54 13.40
CA LEU A 373 -17.42 -8.06 12.33
C LEU A 373 -17.52 -6.54 12.41
N PHE A 374 -17.44 -5.87 11.26
CA PHE A 374 -17.39 -4.41 11.18
C PHE A 374 -18.61 -3.92 10.41
N THR A 375 -19.50 -3.20 11.10
CA THR A 375 -20.79 -2.74 10.58
C THR A 375 -20.81 -1.21 10.57
N GLY A 376 -21.14 -0.62 9.42
CA GLY A 376 -21.39 0.82 9.36
C GLY A 376 -22.72 1.21 10.00
N ASP A 377 -22.98 2.51 10.13
CA ASP A 377 -24.11 3.07 10.87
C ASP A 377 -25.50 2.85 10.24
N GLY A 378 -25.56 2.29 9.03
CA GLY A 378 -26.80 2.11 8.26
C GLY A 378 -27.15 3.28 7.32
N GLY A 379 -26.23 4.23 7.14
CA GLY A 379 -26.27 5.20 6.05
C GLY A 379 -26.93 6.54 6.35
N LYS A 380 -27.13 7.31 5.28
CA LYS A 380 -27.62 8.71 5.29
C LYS A 380 -26.64 9.70 5.98
N ALA A 381 -26.90 10.99 5.79
CA ALA A 381 -26.04 12.04 6.31
C ALA A 381 -26.20 12.20 7.83
N GLY A 382 -25.12 11.97 8.58
CA GLY A 382 -25.08 12.22 10.03
C GLY A 382 -25.96 11.28 10.87
N ASP A 383 -25.97 9.97 10.57
CA ASP A 383 -26.59 8.90 11.37
C ASP A 383 -27.91 9.33 12.04
N PRO A 384 -29.00 9.52 11.28
CA PRO A 384 -30.24 10.12 11.76
C PRO A 384 -31.09 9.18 12.63
N PHE A 385 -30.56 8.02 13.04
CA PHE A 385 -31.36 6.93 13.60
C PHE A 385 -31.51 7.04 15.12
N GLY A 386 -32.73 7.32 15.58
CA GLY A 386 -33.04 7.50 16.99
C GLY A 386 -32.46 8.78 17.59
N LYS A 387 -32.31 8.81 18.93
CA LYS A 387 -31.93 10.03 19.67
C LYS A 387 -30.46 10.45 19.47
N PHE A 388 -29.58 9.48 19.25
CA PHE A 388 -28.11 9.68 19.28
C PHE A 388 -27.38 9.09 18.07
N GLY A 389 -28.11 8.53 17.10
CA GLY A 389 -27.55 7.70 16.03
C GLY A 389 -27.42 6.23 16.42
N ASN A 390 -27.42 5.34 15.42
CA ASN A 390 -27.09 3.93 15.56
C ASN A 390 -25.69 3.73 16.14
N ALA A 391 -24.70 4.52 15.71
CA ALA A 391 -23.30 4.36 16.09
C ALA A 391 -23.08 4.50 17.60
N GLN A 392 -23.68 5.51 18.24
CA GLN A 392 -23.67 5.67 19.70
C GLN A 392 -24.65 4.74 20.43
N ASN A 393 -25.68 4.23 19.74
CA ASN A 393 -26.65 3.32 20.34
C ASN A 393 -26.07 1.91 20.54
N LYS A 394 -25.62 1.60 21.77
CA LYS A 394 -25.16 0.25 22.15
C LYS A 394 -26.24 -0.83 22.07
N SER A 395 -27.53 -0.47 22.01
CA SER A 395 -28.64 -1.41 21.79
C SER A 395 -28.77 -1.85 20.31
N ALA A 396 -28.09 -1.15 19.38
CA ALA A 396 -28.03 -1.48 17.96
C ALA A 396 -26.76 -2.29 17.61
N LEU A 397 -26.81 -2.99 16.46
CA LEU A 397 -25.67 -3.71 15.90
C LEU A 397 -24.99 -2.98 14.71
N LEU A 398 -25.52 -1.82 14.32
CA LEU A 398 -24.98 -0.93 13.27
C LEU A 398 -24.08 0.15 13.90
N GLY A 399 -23.02 0.55 13.18
CA GLY A 399 -22.00 1.47 13.66
C GLY A 399 -21.22 0.85 14.82
N LYS A 400 -20.75 -0.39 14.63
CA LYS A 400 -20.10 -1.22 15.66
C LYS A 400 -18.91 -2.00 15.10
N VAL A 401 -18.01 -2.34 16.03
CA VAL A 401 -17.21 -3.57 15.92
C VAL A 401 -17.85 -4.61 16.85
N LEU A 402 -18.31 -5.71 16.26
CA LEU A 402 -18.86 -6.87 16.97
C LEU A 402 -17.79 -7.94 17.14
N ARG A 403 -17.89 -8.76 18.18
CA ARG A 403 -16.96 -9.88 18.45
C ARG A 403 -17.73 -11.08 18.99
N ILE A 404 -17.69 -12.20 18.26
CA ILE A 404 -18.47 -13.42 18.56
C ILE A 404 -17.62 -14.68 18.49
N ASP A 405 -18.06 -15.71 19.21
CA ASP A 405 -17.49 -17.05 19.20
C ASP A 405 -18.30 -17.96 18.26
N VAL A 406 -17.67 -18.39 17.17
CA VAL A 406 -18.29 -19.20 16.10
C VAL A 406 -18.04 -20.71 16.24
N ASP A 407 -17.31 -21.16 17.27
CA ASP A 407 -17.09 -22.58 17.55
C ASP A 407 -18.14 -23.15 18.50
N GLY A 408 -18.73 -22.33 19.37
CA GLY A 408 -19.86 -22.72 20.22
C GLY A 408 -21.24 -22.34 19.66
N GLN A 409 -22.28 -22.98 20.20
CA GLN A 409 -23.67 -22.51 20.10
C GLN A 409 -24.10 -21.93 21.46
N SER A 410 -24.94 -20.91 21.47
CA SER A 410 -25.44 -20.26 22.69
C SER A 410 -26.64 -21.01 23.30
N PRO A 411 -26.86 -20.96 24.64
CA PRO A 411 -28.02 -21.56 25.29
C PRO A 411 -29.38 -21.01 24.82
N ASP A 412 -29.43 -19.80 24.28
CA ASP A 412 -30.63 -19.21 23.64
C ASP A 412 -30.86 -19.72 22.21
N GLY A 413 -30.08 -20.70 21.76
CA GLY A 413 -30.15 -21.30 20.43
C GLY A 413 -29.36 -20.55 19.36
N LYS A 414 -28.83 -19.34 19.62
CA LYS A 414 -28.06 -18.57 18.61
C LYS A 414 -26.89 -19.40 18.06
N PRO A 415 -26.61 -19.30 16.75
CA PRO A 415 -25.60 -20.11 16.05
C PRO A 415 -24.12 -19.78 16.42
N TYR A 416 -23.91 -18.83 17.32
CA TYR A 416 -22.63 -18.40 17.89
C TYR A 416 -22.81 -18.18 19.41
N ARG A 417 -21.72 -18.08 20.17
CA ARG A 417 -21.72 -17.60 21.57
C ARG A 417 -21.19 -16.18 21.67
N ILE A 418 -21.46 -15.56 22.81
CA ILE A 418 -20.79 -14.33 23.24
C ILE A 418 -19.50 -14.69 24.00
N PRO A 419 -18.34 -14.11 23.65
CA PRO A 419 -17.15 -14.19 24.49
C PRO A 419 -17.40 -13.61 25.89
N PRO A 420 -17.06 -14.34 26.98
CA PRO A 420 -17.37 -13.89 28.35
C PRO A 420 -16.58 -12.63 28.76
N ASP A 421 -15.56 -12.25 27.98
CA ASP A 421 -14.76 -11.06 28.14
C ASP A 421 -15.17 -9.91 27.20
N ASN A 422 -16.30 -9.99 26.48
CA ASN A 422 -16.84 -8.81 25.77
C ASN A 422 -17.18 -7.68 26.78
N PRO A 423 -16.98 -6.40 26.41
CA PRO A 423 -17.05 -5.28 27.36
C PRO A 423 -18.46 -4.97 27.90
N PHE A 424 -19.51 -5.34 27.18
CA PHE A 424 -20.89 -4.97 27.52
C PHE A 424 -21.80 -6.15 27.90
N VAL A 425 -21.24 -7.32 28.24
CA VAL A 425 -22.00 -8.53 28.60
C VAL A 425 -22.90 -8.33 29.82
N SER A 426 -22.49 -7.47 30.76
CA SER A 426 -23.25 -7.14 31.98
C SER A 426 -24.09 -5.86 31.88
N ASP A 427 -24.18 -5.24 30.70
CA ASP A 427 -24.98 -4.02 30.48
C ASP A 427 -26.32 -4.40 29.83
N PRO A 428 -27.45 -4.37 30.57
CA PRO A 428 -28.76 -4.79 30.04
C PRO A 428 -29.32 -3.83 28.98
N THR A 429 -28.69 -2.67 28.75
CA THR A 429 -29.06 -1.72 27.69
C THR A 429 -28.26 -1.91 26.40
N ALA A 430 -27.20 -2.73 26.43
CA ALA A 430 -26.31 -2.98 25.31
C ALA A 430 -26.55 -4.35 24.67
N ARG A 431 -26.11 -4.47 23.42
CA ARG A 431 -25.99 -5.76 22.73
C ARG A 431 -24.69 -6.45 23.17
N PRO A 432 -24.74 -7.67 23.75
CA PRO A 432 -23.55 -8.36 24.23
C PRO A 432 -22.60 -8.79 23.10
N GLU A 433 -23.07 -8.76 21.84
CA GLU A 433 -22.24 -8.92 20.64
C GLU A 433 -21.23 -7.77 20.43
N VAL A 434 -21.44 -6.59 21.05
CA VAL A 434 -20.63 -5.38 20.81
C VAL A 434 -19.29 -5.43 21.55
N TYR A 435 -18.22 -5.14 20.80
CA TYR A 435 -16.85 -4.98 21.31
C TYR A 435 -16.37 -3.53 21.29
N ALA A 436 -16.76 -2.76 20.27
CA ALA A 436 -16.53 -1.31 20.19
C ALA A 436 -17.68 -0.64 19.42
N TYR A 437 -17.85 0.67 19.57
CA TYR A 437 -18.97 1.43 19.02
C TYR A 437 -18.57 2.84 18.62
N GLY A 438 -19.50 3.63 18.09
CA GLY A 438 -19.23 4.99 17.64
C GLY A 438 -18.39 5.07 16.36
N VAL A 439 -18.49 4.06 15.50
CA VAL A 439 -17.84 4.02 14.16
C VAL A 439 -18.86 4.34 13.08
N ARG A 440 -18.43 4.88 11.93
CA ARG A 440 -19.32 5.33 10.85
C ARG A 440 -19.46 4.30 9.73
N ASN A 441 -18.36 3.96 9.07
CA ASN A 441 -18.28 2.99 7.98
C ASN A 441 -16.84 2.47 7.85
N MET A 442 -16.39 1.69 8.84
CA MET A 442 -15.10 0.99 8.80
C MET A 442 -15.09 -0.03 7.66
N TRP A 443 -14.30 0.25 6.62
CA TRP A 443 -14.29 -0.54 5.37
C TRP A 443 -13.27 -1.69 5.40
N ARG A 444 -11.96 -1.40 5.30
CA ARG A 444 -10.93 -2.41 5.56
C ARG A 444 -10.26 -2.23 6.91
N CYS A 445 -10.21 -3.34 7.63
CA CYS A 445 -9.46 -3.50 8.86
C CYS A 445 -8.57 -4.74 8.79
N ALA A 446 -7.40 -4.66 9.40
CA ALA A 446 -6.38 -5.71 9.39
C ALA A 446 -5.82 -5.97 10.80
N VAL A 447 -5.49 -7.23 11.10
CA VAL A 447 -4.77 -7.59 12.32
C VAL A 447 -3.27 -7.49 12.05
N ASP A 448 -2.56 -6.66 12.81
CA ASP A 448 -1.10 -6.70 12.82
C ASP A 448 -0.63 -8.09 13.28
N ARG A 449 0.00 -8.86 12.39
CA ARG A 449 0.58 -10.20 12.69
C ARG A 449 1.66 -10.12 13.78
N GLY A 450 2.18 -8.92 14.01
CA GLY A 450 3.34 -8.60 14.82
C GLY A 450 4.63 -8.75 14.05
N ASP A 451 5.64 -7.98 14.46
CA ASP A 451 7.00 -8.08 13.93
C ASP A 451 7.49 -9.55 13.89
N PRO A 452 8.04 -10.04 12.76
CA PRO A 452 8.40 -11.45 12.62
C PRO A 452 9.38 -11.99 13.66
N ALA A 453 10.26 -11.16 14.22
CA ALA A 453 11.21 -11.57 15.25
C ALA A 453 10.66 -11.37 16.68
N THR A 454 10.32 -10.13 17.03
CA THR A 454 9.98 -9.67 18.39
C THR A 454 8.51 -9.86 18.75
N LYS A 455 7.62 -10.14 17.78
CA LYS A 455 6.15 -10.21 17.91
C LYS A 455 5.49 -8.90 18.36
N LYS A 456 6.26 -7.81 18.39
CA LYS A 456 5.81 -6.44 18.70
C LYS A 456 4.65 -6.02 17.80
N GLY A 457 3.63 -5.39 18.39
CA GLY A 457 2.42 -4.92 17.69
C GLY A 457 1.36 -5.99 17.40
N ARG A 458 1.65 -7.27 17.64
CA ARG A 458 0.76 -8.40 17.36
C ARG A 458 -0.63 -8.25 17.98
N GLY A 459 -1.67 -8.45 17.16
CA GLY A 459 -3.06 -8.51 17.60
C GLY A 459 -3.79 -7.16 17.62
N ARG A 460 -3.09 -6.05 17.37
CA ARG A 460 -3.73 -4.75 17.10
C ARG A 460 -4.56 -4.85 15.83
N ILE A 461 -5.80 -4.37 15.89
CA ILE A 461 -6.69 -4.24 14.73
C ILE A 461 -6.59 -2.80 14.27
N PHE A 462 -6.06 -2.57 13.07
CA PHE A 462 -6.10 -1.27 12.41
C PHE A 462 -7.31 -1.20 11.49
N CYS A 463 -7.95 -0.03 11.37
CA CYS A 463 -9.08 0.23 10.47
C CYS A 463 -8.90 1.53 9.70
N GLY A 464 -9.56 1.66 8.54
CA GLY A 464 -9.95 2.96 7.99
C GLY A 464 -11.45 3.17 8.13
N ASP A 465 -11.86 4.28 8.73
CA ASP A 465 -13.26 4.69 8.85
C ASP A 465 -13.56 5.88 7.92
N VAL A 466 -14.53 5.71 7.02
CA VAL A 466 -14.94 6.72 6.04
C VAL A 466 -15.84 7.73 6.75
N GLY A 467 -15.31 8.93 7.01
CA GLY A 467 -16.03 10.03 7.67
C GLY A 467 -17.19 10.60 6.83
N GLN A 468 -17.84 11.66 7.31
CA GLN A 468 -19.00 12.27 6.67
C GLN A 468 -18.72 13.38 5.65
N ASN A 469 -17.97 14.42 6.01
CA ASN A 469 -17.81 15.64 5.21
C ASN A 469 -16.52 16.44 5.49
N ARG A 470 -15.81 16.19 6.60
CA ARG A 470 -14.61 16.92 7.03
C ARG A 470 -13.33 16.10 6.93
N PHE A 471 -13.34 14.88 7.46
CA PHE A 471 -12.16 14.02 7.59
C PHE A 471 -12.40 12.61 7.05
N GLU A 472 -11.30 11.89 6.85
CA GLU A 472 -11.21 10.43 6.84
C GLU A 472 -10.30 10.00 8.00
N GLU A 473 -10.50 8.79 8.55
CA GLU A 473 -9.93 8.40 9.84
C GLU A 473 -9.22 7.04 9.78
N ILE A 474 -8.11 6.89 10.51
CA ILE A 474 -7.41 5.63 10.75
C ILE A 474 -7.40 5.35 12.25
N ASP A 475 -7.87 4.17 12.64
CA ASP A 475 -8.09 3.78 14.02
C ASP A 475 -7.33 2.52 14.42
N ILE A 476 -7.08 2.38 15.72
CA ILE A 476 -6.73 1.10 16.34
C ILE A 476 -7.88 0.68 17.25
N VAL A 477 -8.50 -0.46 16.96
CA VAL A 477 -9.69 -0.93 17.67
C VAL A 477 -9.33 -1.57 19.02
N VAL A 478 -9.91 -1.04 20.10
CA VAL A 478 -9.72 -1.53 21.47
C VAL A 478 -11.03 -1.94 22.14
N LYS A 479 -10.93 -2.82 23.15
CA LYS A 479 -12.08 -3.34 23.90
C LYS A 479 -12.83 -2.21 24.60
N GLY A 480 -14.12 -2.06 24.28
CA GLY A 480 -15.02 -1.08 24.87
C GLY A 480 -14.95 0.32 24.25
N GLY A 481 -14.08 0.53 23.27
CA GLY A 481 -13.81 1.85 22.69
C GLY A 481 -15.04 2.49 22.04
N ASN A 482 -15.16 3.80 22.23
CA ASN A 482 -16.10 4.67 21.52
C ASN A 482 -15.30 5.52 20.52
N TYR A 483 -15.54 5.37 19.22
CA TYR A 483 -14.86 6.15 18.17
C TYR A 483 -15.58 7.47 17.86
N GLY A 484 -16.55 7.86 18.70
CA GLY A 484 -17.10 9.20 18.75
C GLY A 484 -18.12 9.55 17.66
N TRP A 485 -18.22 8.83 16.54
CA TRP A 485 -19.27 9.08 15.54
C TRP A 485 -20.68 8.80 16.13
N ARG A 486 -21.68 9.67 15.95
CA ARG A 486 -21.71 10.92 15.15
C ARG A 486 -21.44 12.22 15.91
N ALA A 487 -20.96 12.16 17.14
CA ALA A 487 -20.59 13.35 17.90
C ALA A 487 -19.32 14.01 17.35
N LYS A 488 -18.32 13.21 16.95
CA LYS A 488 -17.08 13.67 16.31
C LYS A 488 -16.94 13.15 14.88
N GLU A 489 -16.06 13.80 14.13
CA GLU A 489 -15.49 13.37 12.85
C GLU A 489 -14.03 13.84 12.85
N GLY A 490 -13.09 12.91 12.89
CA GLY A 490 -11.68 13.17 13.12
C GLY A 490 -11.44 13.83 14.48
N PHE A 491 -10.57 14.85 14.47
CA PHE A 491 -10.27 15.64 15.67
C PHE A 491 -11.30 16.75 15.97
N GLU A 492 -12.44 16.79 15.27
CA GLU A 492 -13.46 17.85 15.39
C GLU A 492 -14.83 17.34 15.82
N CYS A 493 -15.62 18.23 16.42
CA CYS A 493 -17.05 17.99 16.67
C CYS A 493 -17.88 18.03 15.38
N TYR A 494 -18.55 16.93 15.05
CA TYR A 494 -19.57 16.88 13.99
C TYR A 494 -20.93 17.39 14.51
N ASP A 495 -21.62 16.60 15.34
CA ASP A 495 -22.81 17.03 16.08
C ASP A 495 -22.38 17.74 17.36
N THR A 496 -22.33 19.07 17.33
CA THR A 496 -21.85 19.89 18.46
C THR A 496 -22.67 19.70 19.74
N LYS A 497 -23.94 19.30 19.66
CA LYS A 497 -24.77 19.04 20.84
C LYS A 497 -24.38 17.74 21.54
N LEU A 498 -23.91 16.74 20.77
CA LEU A 498 -23.42 15.48 21.31
C LEU A 498 -21.94 15.58 21.71
N CYS A 499 -21.12 16.28 20.92
CA CYS A 499 -19.68 16.43 21.16
C CYS A 499 -19.35 17.19 22.46
N HIS A 500 -20.18 18.16 22.86
CA HIS A 500 -20.00 18.89 24.11
C HIS A 500 -20.58 18.15 25.34
N ASN A 501 -21.09 16.93 25.18
CA ASN A 501 -21.40 16.05 26.31
C ASN A 501 -20.10 15.41 26.83
N SER A 502 -19.66 15.81 28.03
CA SER A 502 -18.42 15.33 28.65
C SER A 502 -18.40 13.83 28.98
N SER A 503 -19.53 13.13 28.84
CA SER A 503 -19.67 11.69 29.13
C SER A 503 -19.48 10.79 27.91
N LEU A 504 -18.92 11.30 26.80
CA LEU A 504 -18.74 10.53 25.56
C LEU A 504 -17.62 9.48 25.66
N ASP A 505 -16.55 9.78 26.42
CA ASP A 505 -15.34 8.95 26.61
C ASP A 505 -14.77 8.40 25.28
N ASP A 506 -14.60 9.29 24.31
CA ASP A 506 -14.20 8.93 22.95
C ASP A 506 -12.69 8.77 22.76
N ILE A 507 -12.34 7.84 21.88
CA ILE A 507 -10.99 7.55 21.43
C ILE A 507 -10.82 8.24 20.07
N LEU A 508 -9.90 9.20 20.03
CA LEU A 508 -9.54 9.90 18.79
C LEU A 508 -8.71 8.98 17.87
N PRO A 509 -8.84 9.13 16.54
CA PRO A 509 -8.10 8.32 15.58
C PRO A 509 -6.59 8.55 15.68
N ILE A 510 -5.81 7.52 15.32
CA ILE A 510 -4.33 7.61 15.31
C ILE A 510 -3.81 8.52 14.18
N PHE A 511 -4.61 8.70 13.14
CA PHE A 511 -4.38 9.66 12.06
C PHE A 511 -5.73 10.03 11.42
N ALA A 512 -5.94 11.30 11.10
CA ALA A 512 -7.09 11.75 10.33
C ALA A 512 -6.68 12.83 9.32
N TYR A 513 -7.31 12.83 8.14
CA TYR A 513 -6.96 13.74 7.05
C TYR A 513 -8.19 14.39 6.40
N GLY A 514 -8.10 15.70 6.13
CA GLY A 514 -9.25 16.47 5.65
C GLY A 514 -9.59 16.26 4.17
N ARG A 515 -10.81 16.61 3.73
CA ARG A 515 -11.32 16.43 2.35
C ARG A 515 -10.59 17.18 1.20
N LYS A 516 -9.38 17.70 1.45
CA LYS A 516 -8.42 18.17 0.44
C LYS A 516 -7.31 17.15 0.15
N VAL A 517 -7.08 16.21 1.06
CA VAL A 517 -6.03 15.17 1.00
C VAL A 517 -6.57 13.88 0.36
N GLY A 518 -7.84 13.56 0.60
CA GLY A 518 -8.62 12.48 -0.02
C GLY A 518 -10.13 12.69 0.18
N LYS A 519 -10.96 11.66 -0.04
CA LYS A 519 -12.44 11.71 0.08
C LYS A 519 -13.11 10.41 0.56
N SER A 520 -12.37 9.30 0.66
CA SER A 520 -12.89 8.02 1.17
C SER A 520 -11.70 7.12 1.49
N VAL A 521 -11.37 6.97 2.77
CA VAL A 521 -10.27 6.08 3.18
C VAL A 521 -10.64 4.61 2.95
N THR A 522 -9.78 3.88 2.23
CA THR A 522 -9.99 2.45 2.00
C THR A 522 -9.67 1.63 3.26
N GLY A 523 -8.81 2.14 4.14
CA GLY A 523 -8.12 1.34 5.15
C GLY A 523 -6.85 0.69 4.56
N GLY A 524 -6.23 -0.22 5.31
CA GLY A 524 -4.89 -0.72 4.97
C GLY A 524 -4.43 -1.89 5.84
N TYR A 525 -3.14 -2.24 5.71
CA TYR A 525 -2.50 -3.36 6.42
C TYR A 525 -1.12 -2.93 6.94
N VAL A 526 -0.71 -3.45 8.11
CA VAL A 526 0.68 -3.36 8.57
C VAL A 526 1.51 -4.35 7.74
N TYR A 527 2.50 -3.87 6.98
CA TYR A 527 3.36 -4.78 6.20
C TYR A 527 4.18 -5.65 7.17
N ARG A 528 3.99 -6.97 7.07
CA ARG A 528 4.70 -8.01 7.84
C ARG A 528 5.26 -9.11 6.92
N GLY A 529 5.36 -8.82 5.63
CA GLY A 529 5.94 -9.69 4.62
C GLY A 529 7.43 -9.88 4.82
N CYS A 530 7.97 -10.83 4.08
CA CYS A 530 9.38 -11.19 4.11
C CYS A 530 10.14 -10.53 2.96
N GLU A 531 9.51 -10.34 1.80
CA GLU A 531 10.26 -9.97 0.60
C GLU A 531 10.85 -8.57 0.64
N SER A 532 10.13 -7.61 1.22
CA SER A 532 10.47 -6.18 1.24
C SER A 532 10.70 -5.70 2.68
N PRO A 533 11.81 -6.11 3.34
CA PRO A 533 11.99 -5.94 4.79
C PRO A 533 11.97 -4.48 5.26
N ASN A 534 12.36 -3.53 4.41
CA ASN A 534 12.33 -2.09 4.69
C ASN A 534 10.90 -1.55 4.93
N LEU A 535 9.85 -2.30 4.55
CA LEU A 535 8.45 -1.97 4.80
C LEU A 535 7.94 -2.47 6.17
N ASN A 536 8.67 -3.34 6.87
CA ASN A 536 8.19 -4.02 8.08
C ASN A 536 7.72 -3.04 9.17
N GLY A 537 6.43 -3.10 9.50
CA GLY A 537 5.81 -2.26 10.52
C GLY A 537 5.22 -0.95 10.02
N LEU A 538 5.37 -0.61 8.74
CA LEU A 538 4.58 0.47 8.12
C LEU A 538 3.13 0.02 7.96
N TYR A 539 2.18 0.82 8.43
CA TYR A 539 0.75 0.65 8.08
C TYR A 539 0.50 1.32 6.73
N ILE A 540 0.37 0.51 5.68
CA ILE A 540 0.18 0.96 4.29
C ILE A 540 -1.32 0.94 3.97
N PHE A 541 -1.84 2.10 3.55
CA PHE A 541 -3.26 2.35 3.31
C PHE A 541 -3.45 3.29 2.10
N GLY A 542 -4.70 3.55 1.71
CA GLY A 542 -5.00 4.45 0.61
C GLY A 542 -6.39 5.06 0.63
N ASP A 543 -6.67 5.88 -0.38
CA ASP A 543 -7.94 6.57 -0.60
C ASP A 543 -8.61 6.10 -1.91
N PHE A 544 -9.87 5.68 -1.81
CA PHE A 544 -10.65 5.15 -2.92
C PHE A 544 -10.89 6.18 -4.04
N MET A 545 -11.07 7.45 -3.71
CA MET A 545 -11.61 8.45 -4.64
C MET A 545 -10.55 9.23 -5.42
N ASN A 546 -9.36 9.41 -4.87
CA ASN A 546 -8.23 9.99 -5.59
C ASN A 546 -7.11 8.99 -5.92
N GLY A 547 -7.10 7.82 -5.29
CA GLY A 547 -6.08 6.79 -5.49
C GLY A 547 -4.79 7.02 -4.71
N ARG A 548 -4.74 7.97 -3.78
CA ARG A 548 -3.54 8.26 -2.98
C ARG A 548 -3.15 7.04 -2.15
N LEU A 549 -1.87 6.72 -2.11
CA LEU A 549 -1.27 5.71 -1.25
C LEU A 549 -0.44 6.41 -0.16
N MET A 550 -0.50 5.88 1.07
CA MET A 550 0.13 6.48 2.24
C MET A 550 0.64 5.39 3.20
N ALA A 551 1.63 5.75 4.00
CA ALA A 551 2.13 4.94 5.12
C ALA A 551 1.99 5.72 6.44
N LEU A 552 1.67 5.01 7.53
CA LEU A 552 1.92 5.48 8.90
C LEU A 552 3.05 4.67 9.54
N GLN A 553 3.96 5.36 10.24
CA GLN A 553 5.03 4.77 11.04
C GLN A 553 4.89 5.17 12.51
N GLU A 554 5.11 4.22 13.41
CA GLU A 554 4.91 4.38 14.86
C GLU A 554 6.15 4.98 15.56
N GLU A 555 6.06 6.24 15.98
CA GLU A 555 7.09 6.92 16.78
C GLU A 555 6.86 6.67 18.27
N GLU A 556 7.11 5.43 18.74
CA GLU A 556 6.82 5.00 20.12
C GLU A 556 7.31 5.97 21.21
N LYS A 557 8.54 6.47 21.09
CA LYS A 557 9.15 7.39 22.07
C LYS A 557 8.41 8.73 22.19
N ALA A 558 7.62 9.10 21.19
CA ALA A 558 6.76 10.28 21.16
C ALA A 558 5.27 9.95 21.35
N ASN A 559 4.89 8.66 21.34
CA ASN A 559 3.51 8.18 21.24
C ASN A 559 2.73 8.85 20.10
N LYS A 560 3.31 8.83 18.89
CA LYS A 560 2.77 9.48 17.68
C LYS A 560 2.87 8.58 16.46
N TRP A 561 2.12 8.94 15.42
CA TRP A 561 2.22 8.34 14.10
C TRP A 561 2.74 9.38 13.10
N LYS A 562 3.85 9.06 12.44
CA LYS A 562 4.40 9.83 11.33
C LYS A 562 3.73 9.36 10.04
N GLN A 563 3.05 10.25 9.33
CA GLN A 563 2.54 9.95 7.98
C GLN A 563 3.62 10.22 6.94
N GLN A 564 3.66 9.37 5.91
CA GLN A 564 4.43 9.58 4.68
C GLN A 564 3.55 9.24 3.48
N ASP A 565 3.72 9.93 2.36
CA ASP A 565 3.08 9.56 1.10
C ASP A 565 3.85 8.42 0.43
N ILE A 566 3.12 7.58 -0.31
CA ILE A 566 3.69 6.55 -1.17
C ILE A 566 3.50 6.99 -2.62
N CYS A 567 4.60 7.09 -3.35
CA CYS A 567 4.63 7.41 -4.76
C CYS A 567 5.06 6.17 -5.55
N ILE A 568 4.36 5.89 -6.64
CA ILE A 568 4.77 4.76 -7.49
C ILE A 568 5.98 5.18 -8.33
N GLY A 569 7.05 4.40 -8.19
CA GLY A 569 8.40 4.78 -8.56
C GLY A 569 8.56 5.14 -10.03
N SER A 570 9.48 6.06 -10.31
CA SER A 570 9.79 6.51 -11.67
C SER A 570 10.21 5.34 -12.59
N ARG A 571 10.14 5.58 -13.91
CA ARG A 571 10.65 4.63 -14.92
C ARG A 571 12.11 4.20 -14.71
N LYS A 572 12.92 4.93 -13.94
CA LYS A 572 14.29 4.51 -13.58
C LYS A 572 14.31 3.59 -12.36
N ALA A 573 13.56 3.92 -11.31
CA ALA A 573 13.50 3.11 -10.08
C ALA A 573 12.92 1.72 -10.35
N CYS A 574 11.81 1.67 -11.11
CA CYS A 574 11.09 0.44 -11.43
C CYS A 574 11.57 -0.26 -12.70
N ALA A 575 12.80 -0.01 -13.18
CA ALA A 575 13.35 -0.56 -14.42
C ALA A 575 13.77 -2.05 -14.29
N PHE A 576 12.82 -2.95 -14.05
CA PHE A 576 13.07 -4.38 -13.88
C PHE A 576 11.96 -5.25 -14.51
N PRO A 577 12.22 -6.50 -14.93
CA PRO A 577 11.19 -7.36 -15.51
C PRO A 577 9.98 -7.56 -14.58
N GLY A 578 8.77 -7.42 -15.12
CA GLY A 578 7.52 -7.58 -14.38
C GLY A 578 7.12 -6.42 -13.47
N MET A 579 7.94 -5.35 -13.37
CA MET A 579 7.56 -4.14 -12.64
C MET A 579 6.81 -3.14 -13.52
N ILE A 580 5.77 -2.51 -12.95
CA ILE A 580 4.95 -1.47 -13.57
C ILE A 580 5.00 -0.19 -12.72
N SER A 581 4.85 0.97 -13.36
CA SER A 581 4.87 2.30 -12.70
C SER A 581 3.50 3.01 -12.72
N SER A 582 2.40 2.26 -12.77
CA SER A 582 1.03 2.80 -12.81
C SER A 582 -0.01 1.75 -12.39
N TYR A 583 -1.16 2.21 -11.90
CA TYR A 583 -2.28 1.40 -11.42
C TYR A 583 -3.61 2.10 -11.71
N SER A 584 -4.73 1.37 -11.67
CA SER A 584 -6.05 1.99 -11.85
C SER A 584 -6.41 2.91 -10.68
N LYS A 585 -7.08 4.04 -10.94
CA LYS A 585 -7.29 5.12 -9.96
C LYS A 585 -8.02 4.70 -8.67
N PHE A 586 -9.11 3.95 -8.77
CA PHE A 586 -10.03 3.77 -7.64
C PHE A 586 -9.64 2.58 -6.77
N ILE A 587 -9.00 2.83 -5.62
CA ILE A 587 -8.51 1.78 -4.70
C ILE A 587 -9.67 1.21 -3.90
N ILE A 588 -10.07 -0.02 -4.22
CA ILE A 588 -11.23 -0.70 -3.64
C ILE A 588 -10.88 -1.36 -2.30
N SER A 589 -9.72 -1.99 -2.18
CA SER A 589 -9.34 -2.76 -0.99
C SER A 589 -7.84 -3.03 -0.93
N PHE A 590 -7.34 -3.34 0.26
CA PHE A 590 -6.04 -3.95 0.48
C PHE A 590 -6.19 -5.44 0.83
N ALA A 591 -5.08 -6.19 0.81
CA ALA A 591 -4.98 -7.57 1.26
C ALA A 591 -3.53 -7.95 1.59
N GLU A 592 -3.35 -9.08 2.27
CA GLU A 592 -2.06 -9.78 2.41
C GLU A 592 -2.13 -11.22 1.85
N ASP A 593 -1.00 -11.77 1.42
CA ASP A 593 -0.86 -13.20 1.16
C ASP A 593 -0.45 -14.00 2.41
N GLU A 594 -0.35 -15.33 2.26
CA GLU A 594 0.01 -16.21 3.37
C GLU A 594 1.44 -15.94 3.92
N ALA A 595 2.35 -15.39 3.11
CA ALA A 595 3.67 -14.95 3.55
C ALA A 595 3.65 -13.58 4.26
N GLY A 596 2.61 -12.77 4.07
CA GLY A 596 2.44 -11.43 4.60
C GLY A 596 2.79 -10.32 3.60
N GLU A 597 3.01 -10.66 2.33
CA GLU A 597 3.23 -9.68 1.28
C GLU A 597 1.94 -8.89 1.03
N LEU A 598 2.05 -7.57 0.85
CA LEU A 598 0.87 -6.71 0.68
C LEU A 598 0.47 -6.49 -0.77
N TYR A 599 -0.85 -6.45 -0.96
CA TYR A 599 -1.52 -6.26 -2.23
C TYR A 599 -2.62 -5.19 -2.08
N PHE A 600 -2.99 -4.57 -3.19
CA PHE A 600 -4.21 -3.78 -3.27
C PHE A 600 -4.98 -4.03 -4.56
N MET A 601 -6.28 -3.81 -4.49
CA MET A 601 -7.25 -3.94 -5.56
C MET A 601 -7.68 -2.55 -6.00
N SER A 602 -7.63 -2.29 -7.31
CA SER A 602 -8.16 -1.03 -7.83
C SER A 602 -8.79 -1.19 -9.22
N THR A 603 -9.69 -0.27 -9.57
CA THR A 603 -10.43 -0.27 -10.85
C THR A 603 -10.33 1.09 -11.54
N SER A 604 -10.50 1.12 -12.86
CA SER A 604 -10.67 2.38 -13.61
C SER A 604 -12.12 2.85 -13.63
N TYR A 605 -13.07 2.02 -13.19
CA TYR A 605 -14.50 2.31 -13.18
C TYR A 605 -15.18 1.58 -11.99
N PRO A 606 -15.61 2.29 -10.93
CA PRO A 606 -16.11 1.70 -9.70
C PRO A 606 -17.61 1.35 -9.79
N SER A 607 -17.92 0.32 -10.57
CA SER A 607 -19.25 -0.30 -10.66
C SER A 607 -19.12 -1.81 -10.55
N ALA A 608 -20.00 -2.44 -9.77
CA ALA A 608 -19.99 -3.88 -9.51
C ALA A 608 -20.04 -4.75 -10.79
N TYR A 609 -20.52 -4.20 -11.92
CA TYR A 609 -20.72 -4.93 -13.16
C TYR A 609 -19.55 -4.82 -14.15
N ALA A 610 -18.61 -3.89 -13.94
CA ALA A 610 -17.59 -3.52 -14.91
C ALA A 610 -16.26 -4.28 -14.71
N PRO A 611 -15.74 -5.03 -15.70
CA PRO A 611 -14.54 -5.86 -15.57
C PRO A 611 -13.24 -5.05 -15.72
N HIS A 612 -13.11 -3.98 -14.96
CA HIS A 612 -11.99 -3.02 -15.00
C HIS A 612 -11.08 -3.06 -13.76
N GLY A 613 -11.32 -4.00 -12.85
CA GLY A 613 -10.48 -4.23 -11.68
C GLY A 613 -9.22 -5.03 -11.97
N SER A 614 -8.13 -4.63 -11.32
CA SER A 614 -6.87 -5.35 -11.22
C SER A 614 -6.41 -5.46 -9.76
N LEU A 615 -5.52 -6.41 -9.51
CA LEU A 615 -4.86 -6.69 -8.24
C LEU A 615 -3.37 -6.46 -8.42
N TYR A 616 -2.75 -5.68 -7.53
CA TYR A 616 -1.36 -5.27 -7.60
C TYR A 616 -0.61 -5.66 -6.32
N LYS A 617 0.61 -6.20 -6.46
CA LYS A 617 1.53 -6.47 -5.35
C LYS A 617 2.47 -5.28 -5.14
N PHE A 618 2.76 -4.92 -3.89
CA PHE A 618 3.80 -3.95 -3.55
C PHE A 618 5.21 -4.55 -3.63
N ILE A 619 6.12 -3.82 -4.27
CA ILE A 619 7.55 -4.15 -4.40
C ILE A 619 8.37 -2.93 -3.96
N ASP A 620 9.30 -3.11 -3.04
CA ASP A 620 10.33 -2.11 -2.76
C ASP A 620 11.36 -2.08 -3.91
N PRO A 621 11.64 -0.94 -4.58
CA PRO A 621 12.66 -0.87 -5.65
C PRO A 621 14.08 -1.18 -5.18
N ALA A 622 14.38 -1.08 -3.89
CA ALA A 622 15.71 -1.37 -3.32
C ALA A 622 16.11 -2.84 -3.49
N ARG A 623 15.14 -3.77 -3.63
CA ARG A 623 15.42 -5.18 -3.96
C ARG A 623 15.20 -5.42 -5.46
N ARG A 624 16.09 -6.18 -6.10
CA ARG A 624 15.87 -6.69 -7.48
C ARG A 624 15.33 -8.12 -7.52
N ALA A 625 15.13 -8.80 -6.38
CA ALA A 625 14.51 -10.13 -6.34
C ALA A 625 13.74 -10.40 -5.03
N PRO A 626 12.96 -11.49 -4.95
CA PRO A 626 12.51 -12.06 -3.69
C PRO A 626 13.71 -12.62 -2.89
N PRO A 627 13.86 -12.29 -1.60
CA PRO A 627 15.00 -12.74 -0.80
C PRO A 627 15.01 -14.27 -0.66
N GLY A 628 16.16 -14.91 -0.82
CA GLY A 628 16.29 -16.37 -0.73
C GLY A 628 15.84 -17.02 0.58
N LYS A 629 15.68 -16.27 1.70
CA LYS A 629 15.10 -16.76 2.97
C LYS A 629 13.55 -16.70 2.98
N CYS A 630 12.94 -15.98 2.05
CA CYS A 630 11.48 -15.84 1.90
C CYS A 630 10.86 -16.89 0.96
N LYS A 631 11.66 -17.86 0.52
CA LYS A 631 11.21 -18.99 -0.32
C LYS A 631 10.34 -19.95 0.50
N TYR A 632 9.05 -19.64 0.61
CA TYR A 632 8.05 -20.60 1.02
C TYR A 632 7.91 -21.73 -0.03
N LYS A 633 7.54 -22.92 0.40
CA LYS A 633 7.29 -24.08 -0.46
C LYS A 633 5.80 -24.45 -0.35
N PRO A 634 4.93 -24.00 -1.27
CA PRO A 634 3.50 -24.26 -1.19
C PRO A 634 3.19 -25.76 -1.13
N VAL A 635 2.23 -26.14 -0.29
CA VAL A 635 1.62 -27.46 -0.28
C VAL A 635 0.88 -27.65 -1.62
N PRO A 636 1.23 -28.67 -2.42
CA PRO A 636 0.61 -28.86 -3.74
C PRO A 636 -0.90 -29.08 -3.66
N VAL A 637 -1.65 -28.29 -4.41
CA VAL A 637 -3.12 -28.39 -4.46
C VAL A 637 -3.56 -29.17 -5.68
N LYS A 638 -4.42 -30.18 -5.46
CA LYS A 638 -5.12 -30.88 -6.54
C LYS A 638 -6.17 -29.95 -7.14
N THR A 639 -6.15 -29.79 -8.46
CA THR A 639 -7.05 -28.89 -9.21
C THR A 639 -7.85 -29.72 -10.21
N LYS A 640 -9.18 -29.79 -10.04
CA LYS A 640 -10.08 -30.41 -11.02
C LYS A 640 -10.47 -29.44 -12.14
N SER A 641 -10.76 -28.20 -11.76
CA SER A 641 -10.97 -27.10 -12.68
C SER A 641 -9.71 -26.82 -13.50
N LYS A 642 -9.89 -26.47 -14.77
CA LYS A 642 -8.83 -26.03 -15.68
C LYS A 642 -8.14 -24.77 -15.14
N ARG A 643 -6.82 -24.71 -15.35
CA ARG A 643 -6.01 -23.51 -15.04
C ARG A 643 -6.00 -22.56 -16.22
N ILE A 644 -6.16 -21.28 -15.94
CA ILE A 644 -6.01 -20.17 -16.88
C ILE A 644 -4.73 -19.42 -16.45
N PRO A 645 -3.63 -19.51 -17.22
CA PRO A 645 -2.42 -18.74 -16.93
C PRO A 645 -2.73 -17.24 -16.87
N PHE A 646 -2.13 -16.54 -15.91
CA PHE A 646 -2.25 -15.08 -15.83
C PHE A 646 -1.43 -14.41 -16.95
N VAL A 647 -2.02 -13.37 -17.55
CA VAL A 647 -1.39 -12.54 -18.57
C VAL A 647 -1.56 -11.08 -18.14
N PRO A 648 -0.47 -10.33 -17.87
CA PRO A 648 -0.54 -8.91 -17.57
C PRO A 648 -1.20 -8.10 -18.69
N ARG A 649 -1.94 -7.06 -18.32
CA ARG A 649 -2.44 -6.02 -19.26
C ARG A 649 -1.69 -4.71 -19.11
N ALA A 650 -1.16 -4.43 -17.92
CA ALA A 650 -0.27 -3.31 -17.69
C ALA A 650 1.09 -3.57 -18.36
N LYS A 651 1.56 -2.63 -19.19
CA LYS A 651 2.92 -2.68 -19.78
C LYS A 651 3.97 -2.57 -18.69
N THR A 652 5.03 -3.36 -18.77
CA THR A 652 6.17 -3.22 -17.85
C THR A 652 6.95 -1.94 -18.12
N VAL A 653 7.68 -1.47 -17.11
CA VAL A 653 8.56 -0.30 -17.24
C VAL A 653 9.65 -0.53 -18.29
N LEU A 654 10.16 -1.76 -18.42
CA LEU A 654 11.13 -2.12 -19.47
C LEU A 654 10.51 -2.05 -20.88
N GLU A 655 9.27 -2.49 -21.08
CA GLU A 655 8.57 -2.26 -22.36
C GLU A 655 8.43 -0.76 -22.64
N LEU A 656 8.02 0.03 -21.65
CA LEU A 656 7.86 1.49 -21.79
C LEU A 656 9.18 2.25 -22.00
N LEU A 657 10.33 1.64 -21.72
CA LEU A 657 11.66 2.17 -22.03
C LEU A 657 12.19 1.69 -23.39
N ASN A 658 11.86 0.45 -23.78
CA ASN A 658 12.28 -0.16 -25.04
C ASN A 658 11.36 0.19 -26.23
N GLU A 659 10.17 0.75 -25.98
CA GLU A 659 9.34 1.33 -27.04
C GLU A 659 10.12 2.46 -27.73
N PRO A 660 10.43 2.35 -29.04
CA PRO A 660 11.17 3.38 -29.74
C PRO A 660 10.36 4.68 -29.67
N ALA A 661 11.02 5.78 -29.30
CA ALA A 661 10.38 7.06 -29.08
C ALA A 661 9.75 7.59 -30.38
N THR A 662 8.51 7.20 -30.66
CA THR A 662 7.83 7.54 -31.90
C THR A 662 7.62 9.05 -31.94
N THR A 663 8.44 9.73 -32.74
CA THR A 663 8.38 11.17 -32.98
C THR A 663 7.16 11.51 -33.83
N LYS A 664 5.96 11.30 -33.27
CA LYS A 664 4.73 11.99 -33.66
C LYS A 664 4.80 13.45 -33.23
N ALA A 665 5.83 14.15 -33.72
CA ALA A 665 5.74 15.57 -33.95
C ALA A 665 4.47 15.80 -34.78
N ARG A 666 3.48 16.47 -34.17
CA ARG A 666 2.28 16.92 -34.91
C ARG A 666 2.78 17.77 -36.08
N LYS A 667 2.73 17.22 -37.31
CA LYS A 667 2.92 18.02 -38.52
C LYS A 667 1.88 19.15 -38.46
N LYS A 668 2.34 20.37 -38.21
CA LYS A 668 1.48 21.55 -38.36
C LYS A 668 1.07 21.60 -39.82
N SER A 669 -0.23 21.44 -40.09
CA SER A 669 -0.78 21.65 -41.42
C SER A 669 -0.61 23.12 -41.79
N SER A 670 0.34 23.41 -42.67
CA SER A 670 0.60 24.76 -43.17
C SER A 670 -0.42 25.14 -44.24
N THR A 671 -1.60 25.59 -43.82
CA THR A 671 -2.55 26.23 -44.74
C THR A 671 -1.98 27.59 -45.17
N PRO A 672 -1.93 27.92 -46.48
CA PRO A 672 -1.31 29.17 -46.95
C PRO A 672 -2.04 30.44 -46.48
N THR A 673 -1.27 31.44 -46.05
CA THR A 673 -1.79 32.77 -45.73
C THR A 673 -2.08 33.55 -47.02
N VAL A 674 -3.35 33.92 -47.26
CA VAL A 674 -3.71 34.93 -48.28
C VAL A 674 -3.79 36.30 -47.60
N ALA A 675 -3.28 37.34 -48.29
CA ALA A 675 -3.00 38.64 -47.69
C ALA A 675 -4.23 39.50 -47.40
N VAL A 676 -4.13 40.36 -46.38
CA VAL A 676 -5.10 41.41 -46.05
C VAL A 676 -4.60 42.75 -46.63
N PRO A 677 -5.39 43.46 -47.45
CA PRO A 677 -5.14 44.87 -47.76
C PRO A 677 -5.64 45.76 -46.62
N ALA A 678 -4.80 46.69 -46.15
CA ALA A 678 -5.15 47.62 -45.07
C ALA A 678 -5.26 49.06 -45.59
N VAL A 679 -6.28 49.82 -45.12
CA VAL A 679 -6.46 51.26 -45.39
C VAL A 679 -6.89 51.99 -44.11
N SER A 680 -6.64 53.30 -44.05
CA SER A 680 -6.43 54.10 -42.84
C SER A 680 -7.66 54.68 -42.13
N SER A 681 -7.45 54.93 -40.83
CA SER A 681 -8.17 55.75 -39.86
C SER A 681 -8.79 57.10 -40.30
N LYS A 682 -9.85 57.53 -39.58
CA LYS A 682 -10.00 58.90 -39.00
C LYS A 682 -11.14 58.98 -37.93
N LYS A 683 -11.31 60.14 -37.28
CA LYS A 683 -11.98 60.31 -35.96
C LYS A 683 -13.45 60.81 -36.00
N ALA A 684 -14.30 60.14 -35.20
CA ALA A 684 -15.35 60.64 -34.27
C ALA A 684 -16.32 61.80 -34.60
N LYS A 685 -17.65 61.58 -34.35
CA LYS A 685 -18.45 62.36 -33.36
C LYS A 685 -19.86 61.78 -33.00
N LYS A 686 -20.11 61.71 -31.69
CA LYS A 686 -21.35 61.61 -30.86
C LYS A 686 -22.81 61.61 -31.45
N THR A 687 -23.58 60.60 -31.01
CA THR A 687 -25.02 60.61 -30.53
C THR A 687 -26.18 60.97 -31.49
N PRO A 688 -27.48 60.66 -31.18
CA PRO A 688 -28.05 59.99 -29.99
C PRO A 688 -28.86 58.70 -30.29
N SER A 689 -29.51 58.12 -29.26
CA SER A 689 -30.31 56.88 -29.33
C SER A 689 -31.83 57.13 -29.23
N THR A 690 -32.65 56.38 -29.99
CA THR A 690 -34.12 56.41 -29.81
C THR A 690 -34.84 55.09 -30.16
N LYS A 691 -35.43 54.48 -29.12
CA LYS A 691 -36.74 53.77 -29.05
C LYS A 691 -37.28 53.00 -30.28
N ILE A 692 -37.59 51.72 -30.06
CA ILE A 692 -38.80 51.07 -30.61
C ILE A 692 -39.90 51.05 -29.53
N LYS A 693 -41.18 51.09 -29.92
CA LYS A 693 -42.35 51.22 -29.04
C LYS A 693 -43.00 49.87 -28.73
N ALA A 694 -43.63 49.76 -27.56
CA ALA A 694 -44.71 48.81 -27.29
C ALA A 694 -46.01 49.59 -26.97
N SER A 695 -47.14 49.14 -27.50
CA SER A 695 -48.45 49.83 -27.41
C SER A 695 -49.34 49.25 -26.31
N ARG A 696 -50.31 50.07 -25.84
CA ARG A 696 -51.34 49.69 -24.85
C ARG A 696 -52.71 49.55 -25.51
N ALA A 697 -53.53 48.63 -24.99
CA ALA A 697 -54.99 48.65 -25.05
C ALA A 697 -55.56 48.38 -23.63
N LYS A 698 -56.86 48.70 -23.40
CA LYS A 698 -57.48 48.86 -22.06
C LYS A 698 -59.04 49.00 -22.21
N PRO A 699 -59.89 48.96 -21.16
CA PRO A 699 -60.22 47.81 -20.28
C PRO A 699 -61.74 47.75 -19.84
N ALA A 700 -62.02 47.04 -18.73
CA ALA A 700 -63.10 47.25 -17.74
C ALA A 700 -64.47 46.60 -18.00
N PRO A 701 -65.33 46.41 -16.95
CA PRO A 701 -65.19 46.67 -15.49
C PRO A 701 -64.86 45.36 -14.70
N SER A 702 -64.99 45.11 -13.39
CA SER A 702 -65.16 45.84 -12.08
C SER A 702 -64.79 44.86 -10.93
N GLY A 703 -64.52 45.23 -9.67
CA GLY A 703 -64.30 46.55 -9.05
C GLY A 703 -64.91 46.70 -7.63
N LYS A 704 -64.09 47.10 -6.62
CA LYS A 704 -64.37 47.41 -5.17
C LYS A 704 -64.06 46.25 -4.18
N LYS A 705 -63.51 46.45 -2.96
CA LYS A 705 -63.01 47.68 -2.26
C LYS A 705 -62.08 47.35 -1.04
N ARG A 706 -60.91 48.05 -0.95
CA ARG A 706 -60.18 48.57 0.27
C ARG A 706 -59.82 47.58 1.42
N GLN A 707 -58.92 47.89 2.38
CA GLN A 707 -58.37 49.18 2.87
C GLN A 707 -56.83 49.14 3.14
N LYS A 708 -56.21 50.29 3.49
CA LYS A 708 -54.74 50.52 3.46
C LYS A 708 -54.33 51.75 4.30
N PHE A 709 -53.08 51.83 4.76
CA PHE A 709 -52.44 53.05 5.30
C PHE A 709 -51.05 53.35 4.68
N LYS A 710 -50.32 54.39 5.15
CA LYS A 710 -49.37 55.17 4.31
C LYS A 710 -48.22 55.86 5.11
N THR A 711 -46.95 55.44 4.89
CA THR A 711 -45.70 56.29 4.89
C THR A 711 -45.27 56.98 6.21
N GLU A 712 -44.18 57.77 6.36
CA GLU A 712 -43.22 58.43 5.41
C GLU A 712 -41.80 58.64 6.04
N ALA A 713 -40.87 59.40 5.42
CA ALA A 713 -39.44 59.51 5.85
C ALA A 713 -38.75 60.87 5.54
N LYS A 714 -37.63 61.21 6.26
CA LYS A 714 -36.57 62.27 6.05
C LYS A 714 -35.62 62.35 7.30
N HIS A 715 -34.45 63.03 7.43
CA HIS A 715 -33.51 63.76 6.53
C HIS A 715 -32.06 63.89 7.15
N HIS A 716 -31.05 64.11 6.29
CA HIS A 716 -29.72 64.78 6.40
C HIS A 716 -28.94 65.16 7.71
N ARG A 717 -27.64 64.76 7.73
CA ARG A 717 -26.38 65.53 8.07
C ARG A 717 -26.13 65.97 9.54
N LEU A 718 -24.91 66.32 10.03
CA LEU A 718 -23.48 66.35 9.57
C LEU A 718 -22.59 65.89 10.80
N LYS A 719 -21.26 66.10 11.04
CA LYS A 719 -20.12 66.86 10.43
C LYS A 719 -18.75 66.14 10.67
N GLN A 720 -17.68 66.78 10.17
CA GLN A 720 -16.22 66.57 10.35
C GLN A 720 -15.69 66.87 11.78
N THR A 721 -14.46 66.50 12.18
CA THR A 721 -13.32 65.90 11.41
C THR A 721 -12.71 64.66 12.14
N GLU A 722 -11.40 64.36 12.39
CA GLU A 722 -10.04 64.93 12.21
C GLU A 722 -8.98 63.77 12.16
N GLU A 723 -7.65 64.03 12.04
CA GLU A 723 -6.59 63.00 11.83
C GLU A 723 -5.30 63.17 12.69
N VAL A 724 -4.58 62.06 13.00
CA VAL A 724 -3.09 61.93 13.12
C VAL A 724 -2.67 60.47 12.79
N THR A 725 -1.43 60.23 12.33
CA THR A 725 -0.92 58.96 11.74
C THR A 725 0.28 58.30 12.48
N HIS A 726 0.61 57.05 12.10
CA HIS A 726 1.80 56.24 12.47
C HIS A 726 1.86 55.75 13.96
N THR A 727 2.65 54.74 14.38
CA THR A 727 3.82 54.01 13.81
C THR A 727 3.76 52.47 14.07
N SER A 728 4.76 51.71 13.62
CA SER A 728 4.95 50.27 13.89
C SER A 728 5.64 49.96 15.22
N ARG A 729 5.59 48.68 15.71
CA ARG A 729 6.74 47.72 15.79
C ARG A 729 6.58 46.63 16.90
N THR A 730 7.12 45.43 16.62
CA THR A 730 7.65 44.38 17.57
C THR A 730 6.72 43.54 18.47
N THR A 731 6.99 42.22 18.46
CA THR A 731 6.64 41.18 19.47
C THR A 731 7.74 41.05 20.53
N PRO A 732 7.52 40.40 21.71
CA PRO A 732 7.75 38.94 21.85
C PRO A 732 6.78 38.20 22.82
N ALA A 733 7.06 36.92 23.11
CA ALA A 733 6.16 35.93 23.74
C ALA A 733 6.25 35.81 25.29
N PRO A 734 5.23 35.19 25.96
CA PRO A 734 5.22 34.92 27.41
C PRO A 734 5.95 33.61 27.82
N PRO A 735 6.35 33.45 29.11
CA PRO A 735 7.27 32.40 29.56
C PRO A 735 6.65 31.17 30.26
N VAL A 736 7.47 30.12 30.43
CA VAL A 736 7.15 28.85 31.12
C VAL A 736 7.44 28.92 32.64
N PRO A 737 6.56 28.40 33.53
CA PRO A 737 6.85 28.26 34.96
C PRO A 737 7.56 26.94 35.33
N LYS A 738 8.62 27.01 36.16
CA LYS A 738 9.21 25.85 36.87
C LYS A 738 9.13 26.05 38.40
N LYS A 739 8.47 25.12 39.10
CA LYS A 739 8.54 24.88 40.56
C LYS A 739 8.13 23.43 40.82
N LYS A 740 8.54 22.74 41.89
CA LYS A 740 9.81 22.70 42.67
C LYS A 740 9.65 21.46 43.58
N SER A 741 10.70 20.70 43.83
CA SER A 741 10.62 19.49 44.67
C SER A 741 10.46 19.78 46.17
N SER A 742 9.73 18.92 46.88
CA SER A 742 9.85 18.74 48.33
C SER A 742 10.59 17.42 48.62
N HIS A 743 11.59 17.47 49.50
CA HIS A 743 12.23 16.30 50.09
C HIS A 743 11.58 15.97 51.43
N LEU A 744 11.49 14.69 51.76
CA LEU A 744 11.46 14.23 53.14
C LEU A 744 12.16 12.87 53.21
N THR A 745 13.08 12.71 54.17
CA THR A 745 14.04 11.59 54.22
C THR A 745 14.10 10.99 55.61
N ARG A 746 14.24 9.66 55.70
CA ARG A 746 14.90 9.03 56.85
C ARG A 746 15.53 7.66 56.51
N THR A 747 16.83 7.56 56.78
CA THR A 747 17.69 6.38 57.06
C THR A 747 17.14 4.98 56.73
N LYS A 748 17.71 4.21 55.78
CA LYS A 748 19.05 3.55 55.77
C LYS A 748 19.31 2.53 56.90
N ASN A 749 19.60 1.28 56.50
CA ASN A 749 20.74 0.48 56.99
C ASN A 749 21.17 -0.58 55.93
N PHE A 750 22.22 -1.36 56.18
CA PHE A 750 23.08 -2.00 55.14
C PHE A 750 22.77 -3.48 54.78
N LEU A 751 22.98 -3.81 53.48
CA LEU A 751 23.69 -4.96 52.83
C LEU A 751 23.93 -6.33 53.58
N PRO A 752 24.15 -7.50 52.90
CA PRO A 752 24.48 -7.70 51.47
C PRO A 752 23.80 -8.88 50.68
N ARG A 753 24.05 -8.86 49.35
CA ARG A 753 24.00 -9.89 48.26
C ARG A 753 23.67 -11.39 48.52
N LYS A 754 23.19 -12.01 47.41
CA LYS A 754 22.80 -13.42 47.14
C LYS A 754 21.35 -13.72 47.59
N VAL A 755 20.54 -14.50 46.86
CA VAL A 755 20.80 -15.48 45.78
C VAL A 755 20.01 -15.16 44.50
N ALA A 756 20.65 -15.28 43.34
CA ALA A 756 19.99 -15.33 42.03
C ALA A 756 20.29 -16.68 41.37
N LEU A 757 19.49 -17.71 41.67
CA LEU A 757 19.61 -19.09 41.16
C LEU A 757 18.40 -19.95 41.62
N ALA A 758 17.17 -19.54 41.25
CA ALA A 758 15.94 -20.19 41.75
C ALA A 758 14.86 -20.49 40.69
N GLU A 759 14.70 -19.66 39.65
CA GLU A 759 13.53 -19.74 38.77
C GLU A 759 13.67 -20.74 37.60
N GLU A 760 14.90 -21.01 37.14
CA GLU A 760 15.17 -21.90 35.99
C GLU A 760 14.84 -23.40 36.22
N LYS A 761 14.44 -23.78 37.44
CA LYS A 761 14.10 -25.18 37.79
C LYS A 761 12.61 -25.50 37.82
N LEU A 762 11.71 -24.52 37.61
CA LEU A 762 10.26 -24.79 37.63
C LEU A 762 9.71 -25.20 36.25
N GLU A 763 10.18 -24.59 35.15
CA GLU A 763 9.65 -24.88 33.80
C GLU A 763 9.95 -26.31 33.31
N LYS A 764 11.14 -26.85 33.60
CA LYS A 764 11.53 -28.22 33.21
C LYS A 764 10.68 -29.32 33.84
N LYS A 765 9.75 -29.00 34.77
CA LYS A 765 8.78 -29.95 35.33
C LYS A 765 7.38 -29.92 34.70
N ARG A 766 7.08 -28.98 33.79
CA ARG A 766 5.80 -28.97 33.02
C ARG A 766 5.89 -29.65 31.65
N SER A 767 7.08 -29.90 31.13
CA SER A 767 7.31 -30.54 29.81
C SER A 767 7.34 -32.08 29.85
N LYS A 768 6.57 -32.72 30.74
CA LYS A 768 6.48 -34.20 30.82
C LYS A 768 5.11 -34.77 31.21
N MET A 769 4.05 -33.96 31.12
CA MET A 769 2.64 -34.39 31.21
C MET A 769 1.75 -33.54 30.29
N ARG A 770 1.97 -33.65 28.98
CA ARG A 770 1.00 -33.40 27.90
C ARG A 770 1.57 -33.90 26.57
#